data_AF-A0A6A5SJU0-F1
#
_entry.id   AF-A0A6A5SJU0-F1
#
_cell.length_a   1.000
_cell.length_b   1.000
_cell.length_c   1.000
_cell.angle_alpha   90.00
_cell.angle_beta   90.00
_cell.angle_gamma   90.00
#
_symmetry.space_group_name_H-M   'P 1'
#
loop_
_entity.id
_entity.type
_entity.pdbx_description
1 polymer ?
#
loop_
_entity_poly.entity_id
_entity_poly.type
_entity_poly.pdbx_seq_one_letter_code
_entity_poly.pdbx_strand_id
1 'polypeptide(L)'
;MKFSLSQSLLWLAAAVPLVAGERLIESRSLNPCMTNSSFSATLFNVVFTPNNRSLAFNIEGISNIAGKVEADVELLVYGYPALNQTLNPCGQKELDGMCPMNAGPLTIKSNIDISQDIMSVIPGIAYTIPDLDAVVRIKIKDATSHVQLACVEAELSNGHSVDQKAVAWVTAVIAGMGLIASAITSGLGHSNTAAHVAANAMSLFGYFQAQASIGLCAVPLPPIVSAWTQNFQWTMGIIRVEFLQKMSTWYQRATGGTPTTHLSQLSFISVEVQRKMKTRRALEFTTGAVGRLMSRSNAAATEAQAGGERLVLHGIERVGFKARIETTNIFFTGYTFFVIFILFTVIGVVAFKYICEGLVKAGRMKGDKFVDFRNGWQTVLKGILFRVVLIGFPQMMVLNFWELTQRDSAGLVVLAILSMLTMIGILVWASSKVVRIAQRSIAMHKNPAYILYSDPVALNKWGFLYVQFKAAAYWFIIPWLVYLLIKAMFVGLAQGQYNVQAIALVIIEAALLIGVSVLRPWMDKKTNGFNIAIAAVNFISSFFLLMFTEVFKQPAIVTGVMGVIFFIINAAFSLILLLMLLVSSGFALFTKNPDTRYQPMRDDRGSFIKSQTQLTTELDALGATARGEGKGTHPYAGSRSRIDDEDDYASEEQRQMAAKEGGFGDHYAPLPPRSQGNDGNISPAPPSFYDRRSPAPEYSQPGNNHNGGQYHQANNSSPWQRGAGYEH
;
A
#
# COMPACT_ATOMS: atom_id res chain seq x y z
N MET A 1 2.81 20.87 32.81
CA MET A 1 1.38 20.69 32.48
C MET A 1 1.24 19.46 31.59
N LYS A 2 0.60 18.39 32.07
CA LYS A 2 0.35 17.18 31.27
C LYS A 2 -0.94 17.42 30.47
N PHE A 3 -0.81 17.92 29.24
CA PHE A 3 -1.96 17.93 28.33
C PHE A 3 -2.27 16.48 27.96
N SER A 4 -3.46 16.02 28.31
CA SER A 4 -3.94 14.70 27.88
C SER A 4 -4.01 14.70 26.35
N LEU A 5 -3.38 13.70 25.74
CA LEU A 5 -3.36 13.52 24.28
C LEU A 5 -4.79 13.45 23.70
N SER A 6 -5.76 12.99 24.49
CA SER A 6 -7.19 12.97 24.12
C SER A 6 -7.79 14.37 23.99
N GLN A 7 -7.43 15.32 24.86
CA GLN A 7 -7.90 16.69 24.79
C GLN A 7 -7.29 17.43 23.59
N SER A 8 -6.02 17.15 23.27
CA SER A 8 -5.34 17.77 22.14
C SER A 8 -5.93 17.33 20.78
N LEU A 9 -6.35 16.07 20.67
CA LEU A 9 -7.06 15.54 19.49
C LEU A 9 -8.47 16.14 19.31
N LEU A 10 -9.19 16.36 20.42
CA LEU A 10 -10.51 17.01 20.40
C LEU A 10 -10.42 18.50 19.98
N TRP A 11 -9.39 19.21 20.44
CA TRP A 11 -9.15 20.61 20.04
C TRP A 11 -8.71 20.75 18.58
N LEU A 12 -7.95 19.80 18.02
CA LEU A 12 -7.60 19.79 16.60
C LEU A 12 -8.81 19.49 15.69
N ALA A 13 -9.72 18.60 16.14
CA ALA A 13 -10.95 18.30 15.41
C ALA A 13 -11.95 19.48 15.42
N ALA A 14 -11.93 20.32 16.47
CA ALA A 14 -12.78 21.50 16.60
C ALA A 14 -12.28 22.73 15.82
N ALA A 15 -11.01 22.75 15.38
CA ALA A 15 -10.40 23.90 14.70
C ALA A 15 -10.54 23.87 13.17
N VAL A 16 -11.16 22.84 12.58
CA VAL A 16 -11.43 22.79 11.14
C VAL A 16 -12.77 23.49 10.90
N PRO A 17 -12.80 24.62 10.17
CA PRO A 17 -14.08 25.16 9.73
C PRO A 17 -14.75 24.11 8.86
N LEU A 18 -15.90 23.61 9.31
CA LEU A 18 -16.84 22.88 8.45
C LEU A 18 -17.37 23.91 7.44
N VAL A 19 -16.59 24.16 6.40
CA VAL A 19 -17.07 24.88 5.21
C VAL A 19 -18.11 23.96 4.59
N ALA A 20 -19.37 24.19 4.94
CA ALA A 20 -20.49 23.58 4.25
C ALA A 20 -20.43 24.11 2.81
N GLY A 21 -19.92 23.27 1.89
CA GLY A 21 -19.94 23.56 0.47
C GLY A 21 -21.36 23.91 0.05
N GLU A 22 -21.48 24.84 -0.90
CA GLU A 22 -22.77 25.21 -1.46
C GLU A 22 -23.41 23.97 -2.11
N ARG A 23 -24.66 23.68 -1.75
CA ARG A 23 -25.38 22.54 -2.33
C ARG A 23 -25.64 22.86 -3.78
N LEU A 24 -25.11 22.04 -4.67
CA LEU A 24 -25.31 22.14 -6.11
C LEU A 24 -25.33 20.76 -6.75
N ILE A 25 -25.97 20.68 -7.91
CA ILE A 25 -25.81 19.56 -8.85
C ILE A 25 -25.39 20.20 -10.17
N GLU A 26 -24.23 19.82 -10.68
CA GLU A 26 -23.69 20.30 -11.94
C GLU A 26 -23.48 19.16 -12.95
N SER A 27 -23.45 19.53 -14.22
CA SER A 27 -23.02 18.68 -15.33
C SER A 27 -22.15 19.50 -16.27
N ARG A 28 -20.98 18.98 -16.62
CA ARG A 28 -19.95 19.69 -17.40
C ARG A 28 -19.64 19.03 -18.75
N SER A 29 -20.26 17.90 -19.04
CA SER A 29 -19.99 17.11 -20.23
C SER A 29 -21.26 16.45 -20.72
N LEU A 30 -21.44 16.47 -22.03
CA LEU A 30 -22.53 15.78 -22.71
C LEU A 30 -21.94 14.76 -23.67
N ASN A 31 -22.19 13.49 -23.40
CA ASN A 31 -21.61 12.38 -24.15
C ASN A 31 -22.67 11.75 -25.06
N PRO A 32 -22.40 11.54 -26.35
CA PRO A 32 -23.35 10.84 -27.21
C PRO A 32 -23.50 9.37 -26.79
N CYS A 33 -24.73 8.88 -26.61
CA CYS A 33 -25.02 7.48 -26.26
C CYS A 33 -25.36 6.58 -27.47
N MET A 34 -25.21 7.09 -28.69
CA MET A 34 -25.34 6.32 -29.94
C MET A 34 -24.24 6.67 -30.95
N THR A 35 -23.90 5.72 -31.81
CA THR A 35 -23.02 5.94 -32.96
C THR A 35 -23.71 6.81 -34.01
N ASN A 36 -23.02 7.82 -34.55
CA ASN A 36 -23.57 8.80 -35.50
C ASN A 36 -24.77 9.59 -34.93
N SER A 37 -24.69 10.01 -33.67
CA SER A 37 -25.67 10.94 -33.08
C SER A 37 -25.71 12.23 -33.91
N SER A 38 -26.91 12.59 -34.41
CA SER A 38 -27.12 13.81 -35.22
C SER A 38 -27.10 15.10 -34.39
N PHE A 39 -26.92 14.99 -33.08
CA PHE A 39 -26.72 16.10 -32.14
C PHE A 39 -25.43 15.87 -31.36
N SER A 40 -24.62 16.93 -31.24
CA SER A 40 -23.38 16.95 -30.46
C SER A 40 -23.20 18.32 -29.79
N ALA A 41 -22.65 18.35 -28.57
CA ALA A 41 -22.35 19.59 -27.86
C ALA A 41 -20.84 19.78 -27.70
N THR A 42 -20.35 20.99 -28.01
CA THR A 42 -18.96 21.39 -27.78
C THR A 42 -18.76 21.93 -26.36
N LEU A 43 -19.77 22.63 -25.82
CA LEU A 43 -19.82 23.11 -24.45
C LEU A 43 -21.15 22.69 -23.81
N PHE A 44 -21.07 22.04 -22.66
CA PHE A 44 -22.26 21.70 -21.89
C PHE A 44 -22.01 21.99 -20.43
N ASN A 45 -22.60 23.05 -19.90
CA ASN A 45 -22.52 23.39 -18.50
C ASN A 45 -23.92 23.66 -17.96
N VAL A 46 -24.38 22.83 -17.04
CA VAL A 46 -25.66 22.97 -16.36
C VAL A 46 -25.39 22.94 -14.86
N VAL A 47 -25.82 23.95 -14.14
CA VAL A 47 -25.66 24.05 -12.68
C VAL A 47 -27.01 24.33 -12.06
N PHE A 48 -27.43 23.42 -11.18
CA PHE A 48 -28.60 23.55 -10.36
C PHE A 48 -28.19 23.88 -8.92
N THR A 49 -28.64 25.03 -8.42
CA THR A 49 -28.38 25.48 -7.05
C THR A 49 -29.70 25.54 -6.26
N PRO A 50 -30.00 24.54 -5.41
CA PRO A 50 -31.23 24.51 -4.61
C PRO A 50 -31.43 25.75 -3.72
N ASN A 51 -30.36 26.36 -3.20
CA ASN A 51 -30.46 27.49 -2.26
C ASN A 51 -31.09 28.73 -2.91
N ASN A 52 -30.71 29.01 -4.17
CA ASN A 52 -31.22 30.14 -4.94
C ASN A 52 -32.26 29.71 -5.99
N ARG A 53 -32.67 28.43 -5.95
CA ARG A 53 -33.62 27.79 -6.87
C ARG A 53 -33.28 27.97 -8.36
N SER A 54 -32.02 28.24 -8.66
CA SER A 54 -31.58 28.62 -9.99
C SER A 54 -31.04 27.42 -10.76
N LEU A 55 -31.50 27.24 -11.99
CA LEU A 55 -30.91 26.35 -12.99
C LEU A 55 -30.24 27.21 -14.06
N ALA A 56 -28.93 27.34 -13.96
CA ALA A 56 -28.12 28.00 -14.98
C ALA A 56 -27.67 26.98 -16.01
N PHE A 57 -27.86 27.26 -17.30
CA PHE A 57 -27.34 26.42 -18.37
C PHE A 57 -26.69 27.24 -19.47
N ASN A 58 -25.56 26.74 -19.93
CA ASN A 58 -24.76 27.25 -21.02
C ASN A 58 -24.39 26.06 -21.92
N ILE A 59 -25.08 25.95 -23.04
CA ILE A 59 -24.96 24.85 -23.99
C ILE A 59 -24.57 25.43 -25.35
N GLU A 60 -23.47 24.96 -25.90
CA GLU A 60 -23.02 25.26 -27.26
C GLU A 60 -22.85 23.93 -27.98
N GLY A 61 -23.45 23.79 -29.16
CA GLY A 61 -23.46 22.52 -29.89
C GLY A 61 -23.88 22.67 -31.35
N ILE A 62 -23.88 21.56 -32.06
CA ILE A 62 -24.30 21.49 -33.46
C ILE A 62 -25.42 20.45 -33.56
N SER A 63 -26.56 20.89 -34.09
CA SER A 63 -27.69 20.05 -34.43
C SER A 63 -27.71 19.81 -35.94
N ASN A 64 -27.85 18.56 -36.35
CA ASN A 64 -28.14 18.18 -37.74
C ASN A 64 -29.59 17.68 -37.89
N ILE A 65 -30.42 17.89 -36.88
CA ILE A 65 -31.83 17.50 -36.88
C ILE A 65 -32.65 18.67 -37.41
N ALA A 66 -33.48 18.39 -38.41
CA ALA A 66 -34.44 19.33 -38.97
C ALA A 66 -35.85 18.72 -38.91
N GLY A 67 -36.75 19.33 -38.14
CA GLY A 67 -38.14 18.87 -38.05
C GLY A 67 -38.72 18.87 -36.64
N LYS A 68 -39.88 18.21 -36.49
CA LYS A 68 -40.56 18.04 -35.20
C LYS A 68 -39.97 16.81 -34.50
N VAL A 69 -39.58 16.99 -33.24
CA VAL A 69 -38.92 15.94 -32.46
C VAL A 69 -39.70 15.65 -31.18
N GLU A 70 -39.52 14.44 -30.68
CA GLU A 70 -39.95 13.98 -29.36
C GLU A 70 -38.69 13.66 -28.53
N ALA A 71 -38.66 14.05 -27.27
CA ALA A 71 -37.50 13.85 -26.39
C ALA A 71 -37.87 12.99 -25.18
N ASP A 72 -37.27 11.79 -25.08
CA ASP A 72 -37.39 10.96 -23.88
C ASP A 72 -36.27 11.32 -22.91
N VAL A 73 -36.63 11.79 -21.72
CA VAL A 73 -35.70 12.13 -20.64
C VAL A 73 -35.74 11.03 -19.59
N GLU A 74 -34.64 10.30 -19.48
CA GLU A 74 -34.42 9.24 -18.50
C GLU A 74 -33.38 9.69 -17.46
N LEU A 75 -33.75 9.79 -16.18
CA LEU A 75 -32.80 9.99 -15.09
C LEU A 75 -32.34 8.61 -14.58
N LEU A 76 -31.09 8.27 -14.81
CA LEU A 76 -30.47 7.03 -14.35
C LEU A 76 -29.68 7.30 -13.07
N VAL A 77 -30.15 6.78 -11.93
CA VAL A 77 -29.45 6.88 -10.63
C VAL A 77 -28.92 5.51 -10.25
N TYR A 78 -27.61 5.39 -10.07
CA TYR A 78 -26.90 4.11 -9.94
C TYR A 78 -27.26 3.12 -11.07
N GLY A 79 -27.65 3.63 -12.24
CA GLY A 79 -28.10 2.84 -13.41
C GLY A 79 -29.52 2.29 -13.32
N TYR A 80 -30.33 2.73 -12.36
CA TYR A 80 -31.78 2.50 -12.32
C TYR A 80 -32.51 3.73 -12.87
N PRO A 81 -33.51 3.58 -13.77
CA PRO A 81 -34.29 4.71 -14.27
C PRO A 81 -35.22 5.23 -13.16
N ALA A 82 -34.77 6.26 -12.45
CA ALA A 82 -35.51 6.91 -11.38
C ALA A 82 -36.64 7.82 -11.93
N LEU A 83 -36.43 8.39 -13.11
CA LEU A 83 -37.41 9.18 -13.83
C LEU A 83 -37.40 8.77 -15.30
N ASN A 84 -38.58 8.68 -15.91
CA ASN A 84 -38.74 8.53 -17.35
C ASN A 84 -39.92 9.39 -17.79
N GLN A 85 -39.65 10.45 -18.54
CA GLN A 85 -40.66 11.37 -19.04
C GLN A 85 -40.45 11.60 -20.53
N THR A 86 -41.54 11.55 -21.29
CA THR A 86 -41.54 11.92 -22.71
C THR A 86 -41.99 13.37 -22.83
N LEU A 87 -41.12 14.20 -23.40
CA LEU A 87 -41.35 15.64 -23.60
C LEU A 87 -41.58 15.91 -25.08
N ASN A 88 -42.68 16.59 -25.38
CA ASN A 88 -42.94 17.13 -26.71
C ASN A 88 -42.60 18.63 -26.71
N PRO A 89 -41.43 19.04 -27.24
CA PRO A 89 -40.99 20.43 -27.24
C PRO A 89 -41.93 21.37 -28.02
N CYS A 90 -42.77 20.85 -28.92
CA CYS A 90 -43.75 21.65 -29.67
C CYS A 90 -45.00 22.03 -28.86
N GLY A 91 -45.19 21.44 -27.68
CA GLY A 91 -46.39 21.64 -26.84
C GLY A 91 -46.17 22.54 -25.63
N GLN A 92 -44.93 22.95 -25.35
CA GLN A 92 -44.57 23.74 -24.17
C GLN A 92 -43.90 25.05 -24.59
N LYS A 93 -44.45 26.19 -24.14
CA LYS A 93 -43.92 27.53 -24.45
C LYS A 93 -42.46 27.71 -24.00
N GLU A 94 -42.02 26.94 -23.00
CA GLU A 94 -40.65 26.96 -22.48
C GLU A 94 -39.63 26.29 -23.41
N LEU A 95 -40.09 25.48 -24.38
CA LEU A 95 -39.27 24.68 -25.31
C LEU A 95 -39.48 25.08 -26.78
N ASP A 96 -40.11 26.23 -27.07
CA ASP A 96 -40.39 26.72 -28.43
C ASP A 96 -39.12 26.80 -29.31
N GLY A 97 -37.95 27.03 -28.72
CA GLY A 97 -36.66 27.06 -29.44
C GLY A 97 -36.19 25.68 -29.95
N MET A 98 -36.81 24.59 -29.51
CA MET A 98 -36.52 23.22 -29.92
C MET A 98 -37.55 22.66 -30.91
N CYS A 99 -38.61 23.41 -31.25
CA CYS A 99 -39.59 22.98 -32.25
C CYS A 99 -40.09 24.11 -33.17
N PRO A 100 -39.88 24.01 -34.50
CA PRO A 100 -39.11 22.97 -35.19
C PRO A 100 -37.62 23.10 -34.87
N MET A 101 -36.97 21.96 -34.64
CA MET A 101 -35.53 21.93 -34.47
C MET A 101 -34.90 22.28 -35.82
N ASN A 102 -33.99 23.25 -35.84
CA ASN A 102 -33.29 23.67 -37.05
C ASN A 102 -31.87 23.07 -37.07
N ALA A 103 -31.42 22.68 -38.26
CA ALA A 103 -30.03 22.26 -38.44
C ALA A 103 -29.10 23.48 -38.38
N GLY A 104 -28.05 23.41 -37.57
CA GLY A 104 -27.08 24.49 -37.39
C GLY A 104 -26.44 24.52 -35.99
N PRO A 105 -25.55 25.50 -35.76
CA PRO A 105 -25.01 25.76 -34.43
C PRO A 105 -26.10 26.28 -33.49
N LEU A 106 -26.14 25.71 -32.29
CA LEU A 106 -27.07 26.03 -31.23
C LEU A 106 -26.28 26.60 -30.04
N THR A 107 -26.63 27.80 -29.60
CA THR A 107 -26.09 28.42 -28.39
C THR A 107 -27.22 28.82 -27.48
N ILE A 108 -27.36 28.14 -26.34
CA ILE A 108 -28.40 28.40 -25.36
C ILE A 108 -27.74 28.81 -24.05
N LYS A 109 -27.99 30.04 -23.62
CA LYS A 109 -27.53 30.59 -22.35
C LYS A 109 -28.73 31.13 -21.60
N SER A 110 -29.06 30.54 -20.45
CA SER A 110 -30.11 31.08 -19.60
C SER A 110 -29.97 30.67 -18.14
N ASN A 111 -30.74 31.34 -17.28
CA ASN A 111 -30.86 31.03 -15.86
C ASN A 111 -32.34 31.03 -15.51
N ILE A 112 -32.89 29.86 -15.18
CA ILE A 112 -34.33 29.67 -14.92
C ILE A 112 -34.52 29.42 -13.42
N ASP A 113 -35.56 30.03 -12.82
CA ASP A 113 -35.98 29.71 -11.44
C ASP A 113 -36.86 28.45 -11.46
N ILE A 114 -36.48 27.43 -10.68
CA ILE A 114 -37.17 26.14 -10.61
C ILE A 114 -38.26 26.18 -9.54
N SER A 115 -39.45 25.65 -9.88
CA SER A 115 -40.58 25.54 -8.97
C SER A 115 -40.29 24.63 -7.77
N GLN A 116 -40.94 24.90 -6.64
CA GLN A 116 -40.72 24.12 -5.40
C GLN A 116 -41.09 22.63 -5.53
N ASP A 117 -42.00 22.30 -6.44
CA ASP A 117 -42.44 20.93 -6.66
C ASP A 117 -41.31 20.03 -7.16
N ILE A 118 -40.48 20.53 -8.08
CA ILE A 118 -39.32 19.79 -8.61
C ILE A 118 -38.22 19.66 -7.54
N MET A 119 -38.07 20.67 -6.68
CA MET A 119 -37.09 20.62 -5.58
C MET A 119 -37.42 19.56 -4.54
N SER A 120 -38.71 19.30 -4.29
CA SER A 120 -39.16 18.33 -3.30
C SER A 120 -38.88 16.87 -3.68
N VAL A 121 -38.70 16.60 -4.99
CA VAL A 121 -38.46 15.26 -5.55
C VAL A 121 -37.00 14.83 -5.39
N ILE A 122 -36.05 15.77 -5.30
CA ILE A 122 -34.62 15.45 -5.21
C ILE A 122 -34.27 15.17 -3.74
N PRO A 123 -33.93 13.92 -3.37
CA PRO A 123 -33.65 13.60 -1.98
C PRO A 123 -32.38 14.32 -1.50
N GLY A 124 -32.41 14.84 -0.27
CA GLY A 124 -31.29 15.62 0.29
C GLY A 124 -29.94 14.91 0.28
N ILE A 125 -29.96 13.57 0.26
CA ILE A 125 -28.77 12.72 0.20
C ILE A 125 -27.98 12.86 -1.13
N ALA A 126 -28.64 13.29 -2.22
CA ALA A 126 -28.01 13.51 -3.52
C ALA A 126 -26.97 14.64 -3.47
N TYR A 127 -27.14 15.61 -2.55
CA TYR A 127 -26.20 16.72 -2.38
C TYR A 127 -25.03 16.39 -1.44
N THR A 128 -25.08 15.26 -0.73
CA THR A 128 -24.08 14.91 0.30
C THR A 128 -23.26 13.67 -0.02
N ILE A 129 -23.80 12.70 -0.76
CA ILE A 129 -23.04 11.50 -1.13
C ILE A 129 -21.92 11.87 -2.10
N PRO A 130 -20.64 11.62 -1.76
CA PRO A 130 -19.54 11.88 -2.69
C PRO A 130 -19.56 10.90 -3.87
N ASP A 131 -19.06 11.36 -5.03
CA ASP A 131 -19.00 10.59 -6.27
C ASP A 131 -20.35 9.96 -6.67
N LEU A 132 -21.41 10.78 -6.63
CA LEU A 132 -22.77 10.40 -7.05
C LEU A 132 -22.75 9.82 -8.48
N ASP A 133 -23.31 8.63 -8.63
CA ASP A 133 -23.49 7.97 -9.92
C ASP A 133 -24.89 8.27 -10.45
N ALA A 134 -25.06 9.44 -11.08
CA ALA A 134 -26.31 9.85 -11.69
C ALA A 134 -26.07 10.40 -13.10
N VAL A 135 -26.87 9.96 -14.06
CA VAL A 135 -26.75 10.33 -15.48
C VAL A 135 -28.14 10.66 -16.00
N VAL A 136 -28.28 11.81 -16.66
CA VAL A 136 -29.49 12.15 -17.43
C VAL A 136 -29.27 11.71 -18.86
N ARG A 137 -30.09 10.79 -19.34
CA ARG A 137 -30.08 10.32 -20.72
C ARG A 137 -31.25 10.94 -21.47
N ILE A 138 -30.96 11.60 -22.58
CA ILE A 138 -31.94 12.22 -23.46
C ILE A 138 -31.89 11.48 -24.80
N LYS A 139 -33.01 10.88 -25.19
CA LYS A 139 -33.18 10.24 -26.50
C LYS A 139 -34.07 11.13 -27.35
N ILE A 140 -33.55 11.61 -28.46
CA ILE A 140 -34.30 12.45 -29.40
C ILE A 140 -34.78 11.56 -30.53
N LYS A 141 -36.09 11.56 -30.75
CA LYS A 141 -36.79 10.81 -31.79
C LYS A 141 -37.49 11.76 -32.74
N ASP A 142 -37.66 11.34 -33.99
CA ASP A 142 -38.56 12.02 -34.91
C ASP A 142 -40.02 11.86 -34.46
N ALA A 143 -40.82 12.94 -34.48
CA ALA A 143 -42.20 12.91 -33.99
C ALA A 143 -43.14 12.08 -34.88
N THR A 144 -42.81 11.88 -36.16
CA THR A 144 -43.64 11.12 -37.11
C THR A 144 -43.24 9.66 -37.24
N SER A 145 -41.95 9.38 -37.37
CA SER A 145 -41.44 8.03 -37.58
C SER A 145 -41.02 7.32 -36.30
N HIS A 146 -40.94 8.04 -35.17
CA HIS A 146 -40.41 7.56 -33.89
C HIS A 146 -39.01 6.94 -33.97
N VAL A 147 -38.27 7.21 -35.06
CA VAL A 147 -36.88 6.76 -35.23
C VAL A 147 -35.98 7.63 -34.37
N GLN A 148 -35.05 7.00 -33.66
CA GLN A 148 -34.08 7.69 -32.81
C GLN A 148 -33.05 8.42 -33.67
N LEU A 149 -33.04 9.75 -33.59
CA LEU A 149 -32.13 10.62 -34.34
C LEU A 149 -30.86 10.94 -33.55
N ALA A 150 -30.97 11.11 -32.24
CA ALA A 150 -29.84 11.40 -31.37
C ALA A 150 -30.01 10.78 -29.97
N CYS A 151 -28.89 10.61 -29.28
CA CYS A 151 -28.83 10.08 -27.92
C CYS A 151 -27.70 10.80 -27.21
N VAL A 152 -27.98 11.47 -26.10
CA VAL A 152 -26.97 12.12 -25.29
C VAL A 152 -27.14 11.82 -23.80
N GLU A 153 -26.03 11.77 -23.08
CA GLU A 153 -25.92 11.50 -21.65
C GLU A 153 -25.16 12.62 -20.97
N ALA A 154 -25.78 13.23 -19.96
CA ALA A 154 -25.17 14.24 -19.10
C ALA A 154 -24.88 13.61 -17.73
N GLU A 155 -23.61 13.58 -17.34
CA GLU A 155 -23.20 13.12 -16.01
C GLU A 155 -23.49 14.19 -14.97
N LEU A 156 -24.16 13.82 -13.88
CA LEU A 156 -24.45 14.70 -12.76
C LEU A 156 -23.40 14.53 -11.66
N SER A 157 -22.94 15.65 -11.10
CA SER A 157 -22.02 15.70 -9.97
C SER A 157 -22.49 16.72 -8.95
N ASN A 158 -22.24 16.47 -7.67
CA ASN A 158 -22.47 17.43 -6.59
C ASN A 158 -21.17 18.11 -6.11
N GLY A 159 -20.06 17.96 -6.85
CA GLY A 159 -18.75 18.51 -6.50
C GLY A 159 -18.02 17.80 -5.36
N HIS A 160 -18.65 16.84 -4.67
CA HIS A 160 -18.02 16.06 -3.62
C HIS A 160 -17.38 14.78 -4.16
N SER A 161 -16.15 14.49 -3.76
CA SER A 161 -15.43 13.25 -4.10
C SER A 161 -14.67 12.67 -2.91
N VAL A 162 -14.58 11.35 -2.87
CA VAL A 162 -13.75 10.57 -1.94
C VAL A 162 -12.27 10.66 -2.30
N ASP A 163 -11.93 10.97 -3.56
CA ASP A 163 -10.55 11.22 -3.97
C ASP A 163 -10.07 12.56 -3.41
N GLN A 164 -9.19 12.49 -2.42
CA GLN A 164 -8.71 13.65 -1.67
C GLN A 164 -7.19 13.57 -1.57
N LYS A 165 -6.50 14.55 -2.15
CA LYS A 165 -5.03 14.63 -2.08
C LYS A 165 -4.51 14.63 -0.64
N ALA A 166 -5.26 15.20 0.30
CA ALA A 166 -4.91 15.19 1.72
C ALA A 166 -4.83 13.77 2.30
N VAL A 167 -5.74 12.86 1.91
CA VAL A 167 -5.74 11.47 2.35
C VAL A 167 -4.48 10.75 1.84
N ALA A 168 -4.12 10.95 0.57
CA ALA A 168 -2.88 10.39 0.00
C ALA A 168 -1.63 10.83 0.77
N TRP A 169 -1.47 12.14 1.05
CA TRP A 169 -0.31 12.66 1.78
C TRP A 169 -0.28 12.21 3.25
N VAL A 170 -1.41 12.27 3.96
CA VAL A 170 -1.49 11.88 5.38
C VAL A 170 -1.17 10.39 5.52
N THR A 171 -1.73 9.53 4.67
CA THR A 171 -1.44 8.09 4.72
C THR A 171 0.02 7.78 4.36
N ALA A 172 0.62 8.49 3.40
CA ALA A 172 2.03 8.37 3.07
C ALA A 172 2.96 8.77 4.23
N VAL A 173 2.67 9.91 4.88
CA VAL A 173 3.45 10.38 6.04
C VAL A 173 3.34 9.42 7.21
N ILE A 174 2.14 8.90 7.52
CA ILE A 174 1.95 7.93 8.61
C ILE A 174 2.71 6.62 8.33
N ALA A 175 2.64 6.10 7.10
CA ALA A 175 3.40 4.90 6.72
C ALA A 175 4.92 5.12 6.84
N GLY A 176 5.42 6.27 6.37
CA GLY A 176 6.82 6.65 6.50
C GLY A 176 7.27 6.81 7.96
N MET A 177 6.47 7.49 8.79
CA MET A 177 6.75 7.64 10.22
C MET A 177 6.84 6.30 10.94
N GLY A 178 6.00 5.31 10.59
CA GLY A 178 6.09 3.96 11.16
C GLY A 178 7.42 3.26 10.87
N LEU A 179 7.94 3.41 9.65
CA LEU A 179 9.25 2.86 9.28
C LEU A 179 10.40 3.59 9.99
N ILE A 180 10.34 4.92 10.08
CA ILE A 180 11.33 5.72 10.80
C ILE A 180 11.31 5.38 12.29
N ALA A 181 10.13 5.26 12.89
CA ALA A 181 9.98 4.87 14.30
C ALA A 181 10.62 3.50 14.55
N SER A 182 10.38 2.51 13.69
CA SER A 182 11.04 1.20 13.77
C SER A 182 12.57 1.32 13.68
N ALA A 183 13.10 2.12 12.74
CA ALA A 183 14.54 2.30 12.59
C ALA A 183 15.18 2.95 13.83
N ILE A 184 14.55 3.99 14.40
CA ILE A 184 15.01 4.65 15.62
C ILE A 184 14.99 3.67 16.80
N THR A 185 13.87 2.97 17.02
CA THR A 185 13.73 1.99 18.10
C THR A 185 14.75 0.87 17.97
N SER A 186 15.06 0.41 16.75
CA SER A 186 16.11 -0.57 16.50
C SER A 186 17.49 -0.04 16.88
N GLY A 187 17.81 1.20 16.51
CA GLY A 187 19.09 1.82 16.83
C GLY A 187 19.27 2.19 18.31
N LEU A 188 18.18 2.27 19.08
CA LEU A 188 18.20 2.41 20.54
C LEU A 188 18.38 1.07 21.28
N GLY A 189 18.51 -0.05 20.56
CA GLY A 189 18.72 -1.40 21.13
C GLY A 189 17.45 -2.22 21.37
N HIS A 190 16.27 -1.70 20.99
CA HIS A 190 14.97 -2.39 21.14
C HIS A 190 14.57 -3.14 19.87
N SER A 191 15.35 -4.18 19.51
CA SER A 191 15.21 -4.92 18.25
C SER A 191 13.86 -5.64 18.10
N ASN A 192 13.29 -6.18 19.18
CA ASN A 192 12.00 -6.89 19.15
C ASN A 192 10.84 -5.92 18.84
N THR A 193 10.76 -4.82 19.59
CA THR A 193 9.74 -3.78 19.32
C THR A 193 9.88 -3.23 17.91
N ALA A 194 11.11 -2.96 17.46
CA ALA A 194 11.36 -2.47 16.11
C ALA A 194 10.85 -3.43 15.03
N ALA A 195 11.06 -4.74 15.20
CA ALA A 195 10.58 -5.76 14.27
C ALA A 195 9.03 -5.80 14.19
N HIS A 196 8.33 -5.68 15.33
CA HIS A 196 6.86 -5.60 15.35
C HIS A 196 6.33 -4.35 14.65
N VAL A 197 6.93 -3.19 14.92
CA VAL A 197 6.51 -1.92 14.30
C VAL A 197 6.77 -1.95 12.80
N ALA A 198 7.93 -2.46 12.36
CA ALA A 198 8.23 -2.65 10.93
C ALA A 198 7.23 -3.59 10.26
N ALA A 199 6.91 -4.73 10.88
CA ALA A 199 5.94 -5.68 10.32
C ALA A 199 4.55 -5.04 10.16
N ASN A 200 4.09 -4.27 11.17
CA ASN A 200 2.82 -3.57 11.09
C ASN A 200 2.82 -2.48 9.99
N ALA A 201 3.92 -1.74 9.85
CA ALA A 201 4.07 -0.74 8.79
C ALA A 201 4.07 -1.37 7.39
N MET A 202 4.79 -2.50 7.22
CA MET A 202 4.82 -3.24 5.96
C MET A 202 3.44 -3.81 5.59
N SER A 203 2.70 -4.35 6.55
CA SER A 203 1.34 -4.83 6.31
C SER A 203 0.36 -3.71 5.96
N LEU A 204 0.44 -2.54 6.61
CA LEU A 204 -0.36 -1.37 6.24
C LEU A 204 -0.07 -0.94 4.79
N PHE A 205 1.21 -0.82 4.45
CA PHE A 205 1.62 -0.43 3.11
C PHE A 205 1.18 -1.46 2.06
N GLY A 206 1.35 -2.76 2.34
CA GLY A 206 0.86 -3.84 1.48
C GLY A 206 -0.66 -3.85 1.31
N TYR A 207 -1.42 -3.45 2.33
CA TYR A 207 -2.86 -3.28 2.21
C TYR A 207 -3.22 -2.09 1.30
N PHE A 208 -2.56 -0.93 1.44
CA PHE A 208 -2.77 0.20 0.53
C PHE A 208 -2.38 -0.14 -0.91
N GLN A 209 -1.31 -0.90 -1.13
CA GLN A 209 -0.99 -1.44 -2.45
C GLN A 209 -2.10 -2.35 -2.97
N ALA A 210 -2.68 -3.23 -2.14
CA ALA A 210 -3.80 -4.07 -2.56
C ALA A 210 -5.04 -3.24 -2.97
N GLN A 211 -5.34 -2.15 -2.26
CA GLN A 211 -6.40 -1.20 -2.64
C GLN A 211 -6.08 -0.49 -3.96
N ALA A 212 -4.83 -0.07 -4.16
CA ALA A 212 -4.39 0.53 -5.41
C ALA A 212 -4.48 -0.46 -6.58
N SER A 213 -4.14 -1.74 -6.38
CA SER A 213 -4.27 -2.81 -7.38
C SER A 213 -5.71 -3.01 -7.86
N ILE A 214 -6.70 -2.87 -6.98
CA ILE A 214 -8.13 -2.92 -7.36
C ILE A 214 -8.46 -1.78 -8.32
N GLY A 215 -7.97 -0.57 -8.03
CA GLY A 215 -8.12 0.60 -8.91
C GLY A 215 -7.46 0.40 -10.29
N LEU A 216 -6.39 -0.37 -10.36
CA LEU A 216 -5.68 -0.68 -11.61
C LEU A 216 -6.35 -1.78 -12.44
N CYS A 217 -7.34 -2.50 -11.91
CA CYS A 217 -8.05 -3.54 -12.67
C CYS A 217 -8.95 -2.93 -13.75
N ALA A 218 -9.04 -3.63 -14.89
CA ALA A 218 -9.81 -3.22 -16.07
C ALA A 218 -11.34 -3.30 -15.90
N VAL A 219 -11.81 -3.86 -14.78
CA VAL A 219 -13.24 -3.96 -14.45
C VAL A 219 -13.86 -2.54 -14.38
N PRO A 220 -15.07 -2.33 -14.93
CA PRO A 220 -15.79 -1.08 -14.79
C PRO A 220 -16.16 -0.87 -13.31
N LEU A 221 -15.42 0.01 -12.64
CA LEU A 221 -15.61 0.30 -11.22
C LEU A 221 -16.68 1.39 -11.04
N PRO A 222 -17.55 1.27 -10.03
CA PRO A 222 -18.42 2.37 -9.63
C PRO A 222 -17.60 3.65 -9.32
N PRO A 223 -18.15 4.86 -9.56
CA PRO A 223 -17.44 6.12 -9.34
C PRO A 223 -16.79 6.23 -7.96
N ILE A 224 -17.53 5.92 -6.90
CA ILE A 224 -17.03 5.95 -5.51
C ILE A 224 -15.84 5.00 -5.26
N VAL A 225 -15.85 3.79 -5.85
CA VAL A 225 -14.76 2.81 -5.72
C VAL A 225 -13.53 3.30 -6.47
N SER A 226 -13.75 3.83 -7.68
CA SER A 226 -12.69 4.37 -8.52
C SER A 226 -12.06 5.65 -7.93
N ALA A 227 -12.79 6.40 -7.10
CA ALA A 227 -12.28 7.57 -6.38
C ALA A 227 -11.53 7.15 -5.11
N TRP A 228 -12.09 6.22 -4.33
CA TRP A 228 -11.45 5.65 -3.16
C TRP A 228 -10.07 5.05 -3.47
N THR A 229 -9.99 4.19 -4.48
CA THR A 229 -8.74 3.51 -4.87
C THR A 229 -7.71 4.47 -5.46
N GLN A 230 -8.11 5.65 -5.95
CA GLN A 230 -7.22 6.69 -6.45
C GLN A 230 -6.32 7.26 -5.33
N ASN A 231 -6.85 7.36 -4.10
CA ASN A 231 -6.11 7.87 -2.93
C ASN A 231 -4.83 7.09 -2.61
N PHE A 232 -4.72 5.83 -3.04
CA PHE A 232 -3.61 4.93 -2.71
C PHE A 232 -2.65 4.71 -3.88
N GLN A 233 -2.87 5.33 -5.04
CA GLN A 233 -2.04 5.13 -6.24
C GLN A 233 -0.60 5.62 -6.07
N TRP A 234 -0.34 6.48 -5.07
CA TRP A 234 1.02 6.85 -4.67
C TRP A 234 1.86 5.65 -4.22
N THR A 235 1.24 4.59 -3.68
CA THR A 235 1.93 3.34 -3.30
C THR A 235 2.37 2.49 -4.49
N MET A 236 1.84 2.80 -5.68
CA MET A 236 2.19 2.22 -6.97
C MET A 236 3.07 3.17 -7.82
N GLY A 237 3.55 4.27 -7.23
CA GLY A 237 4.39 5.25 -7.92
C GLY A 237 3.67 6.08 -8.98
N ILE A 238 2.33 6.03 -9.05
CA ILE A 238 1.54 6.84 -9.98
C ILE A 238 1.27 8.21 -9.32
N ILE A 239 2.26 9.09 -9.43
CA ILE A 239 2.23 10.44 -8.86
C ILE A 239 2.54 11.44 -9.97
N ARG A 240 1.71 12.47 -10.11
CA ARG A 240 1.94 13.48 -11.15
C ARG A 240 2.96 14.51 -10.68
N VAL A 241 4.07 14.61 -11.42
CA VAL A 241 5.05 15.70 -11.32
C VAL A 241 5.36 16.20 -12.72
N GLU A 242 5.25 17.50 -12.97
CA GLU A 242 5.31 18.07 -14.32
C GLU A 242 6.66 17.85 -15.01
N PHE A 243 7.77 18.06 -14.28
CA PHE A 243 9.11 17.79 -14.81
C PHE A 243 9.27 16.32 -15.21
N LEU A 244 8.75 15.41 -14.38
CA LEU A 244 8.77 13.98 -14.64
C LEU A 244 8.00 13.64 -15.92
N GLN A 245 6.82 14.23 -16.12
CA GLN A 245 6.04 14.01 -17.35
C GLN A 245 6.80 14.48 -18.60
N LYS A 246 7.46 15.64 -18.54
CA LYS A 246 8.30 16.14 -19.65
C LYS A 246 9.45 15.19 -19.95
N MET A 247 10.10 14.65 -18.91
CA MET A 247 11.18 13.68 -19.04
C MET A 247 10.68 12.33 -19.60
N SER A 248 9.54 11.81 -19.15
CA SER A 248 8.92 10.60 -19.68
C SER A 248 8.69 10.71 -21.19
N THR A 249 8.05 11.81 -21.60
CA THR A 249 7.72 12.07 -23.00
C THR A 249 8.98 12.28 -23.86
N TRP A 250 10.03 12.92 -23.31
CA TRP A 250 11.33 13.01 -23.97
C TRP A 250 11.97 11.64 -24.16
N TYR A 251 12.04 10.83 -23.10
CA TYR A 251 12.65 9.50 -23.15
C TYR A 251 11.92 8.58 -24.11
N GLN A 252 10.58 8.61 -24.11
CA GLN A 252 9.75 7.84 -25.03
C GLN A 252 10.06 8.22 -26.49
N ARG A 253 10.08 9.51 -26.83
CA ARG A 253 10.43 9.97 -28.19
C ARG A 253 11.84 9.59 -28.59
N ALA A 254 12.80 9.75 -27.69
CA ALA A 254 14.21 9.42 -27.94
C ALA A 254 14.42 7.92 -28.19
N THR A 255 13.54 7.07 -27.67
CA THR A 255 13.61 5.61 -27.79
C THR A 255 12.67 5.03 -28.86
N GLY A 256 12.07 5.89 -29.69
CA GLY A 256 11.27 5.50 -30.85
C GLY A 256 9.77 5.33 -30.60
N GLY A 257 9.26 5.75 -29.44
CA GLY A 257 7.82 5.74 -29.13
C GLY A 257 7.10 7.05 -29.45
N THR A 258 5.78 6.98 -29.62
CA THR A 258 4.90 8.13 -29.88
C THR A 258 4.05 8.44 -28.65
N PRO A 259 4.26 9.59 -27.97
CA PRO A 259 3.48 9.95 -26.80
C PRO A 259 2.02 10.23 -27.12
N THR A 260 1.15 9.83 -26.21
CA THR A 260 -0.28 10.18 -26.26
C THR A 260 -0.50 11.64 -25.88
N THR A 261 -1.55 12.23 -26.44
CA THR A 261 -1.93 13.63 -26.27
C THR A 261 -3.35 13.81 -25.72
N HIS A 262 -3.89 12.78 -25.05
CA HIS A 262 -5.28 12.76 -24.61
C HIS A 262 -5.61 13.88 -23.64
N LEU A 263 -4.69 14.26 -22.76
CA LEU A 263 -4.92 15.36 -21.81
C LEU A 263 -4.80 16.73 -22.47
N SER A 264 -3.97 16.85 -23.51
CA SER A 264 -3.82 18.11 -24.26
C SER A 264 -4.93 18.34 -25.29
N GLN A 265 -5.63 17.28 -25.71
CA GLN A 265 -6.70 17.32 -26.71
C GLN A 265 -8.09 17.13 -26.11
N LEU A 266 -8.27 17.37 -24.80
CA LEU A 266 -9.57 17.30 -24.12
C LEU A 266 -10.65 18.20 -24.75
N SER A 267 -10.26 19.22 -25.52
CA SER A 267 -11.18 20.09 -26.27
C SER A 267 -11.73 19.46 -27.56
N PHE A 268 -11.09 18.41 -28.07
CA PHE A 268 -11.45 17.75 -29.34
C PHE A 268 -11.82 16.27 -29.15
N ILE A 269 -11.24 15.60 -28.15
CA ILE A 269 -11.50 14.19 -27.82
C ILE A 269 -12.46 14.09 -26.63
N SER A 270 -13.64 13.50 -26.85
CA SER A 270 -14.53 13.09 -25.77
C SER A 270 -13.94 11.83 -25.10
N VAL A 271 -13.20 12.01 -24.00
CA VAL A 271 -12.66 10.90 -23.21
C VAL A 271 -13.68 10.45 -22.19
N GLU A 272 -14.13 9.22 -22.31
CA GLU A 272 -15.00 8.61 -21.31
C GLU A 272 -14.16 7.78 -20.35
N VAL A 273 -14.02 8.29 -19.13
CA VAL A 273 -13.44 7.54 -18.01
C VAL A 273 -14.48 6.52 -17.60
N GLN A 274 -14.26 5.24 -17.89
CA GLN A 274 -15.30 4.23 -17.70
C GLN A 274 -15.97 4.28 -16.33
N ARG A 275 -17.25 4.60 -16.35
CA ARG A 275 -18.17 4.43 -15.22
C ARG A 275 -19.22 3.35 -15.47
N LYS A 276 -19.53 2.95 -16.72
CA LYS A 276 -20.41 1.78 -17.02
C LYS A 276 -20.39 1.27 -18.48
N MET A 277 -20.37 -0.06 -18.58
CA MET A 277 -20.66 -0.99 -19.69
C MET A 277 -21.97 -0.87 -20.51
N LYS A 278 -23.00 -0.32 -19.88
CA LYS A 278 -24.38 -0.50 -20.36
C LYS A 278 -24.73 0.57 -21.38
N THR A 279 -24.69 0.18 -22.67
CA THR A 279 -25.78 0.32 -23.68
C THR A 279 -25.19 0.21 -25.09
N ARG A 280 -24.40 -0.84 -25.40
CA ARG A 280 -23.93 -1.04 -26.79
C ARG A 280 -24.45 -2.32 -27.45
N ARG A 281 -24.54 -3.42 -26.72
CA ARG A 281 -24.93 -4.73 -27.31
C ARG A 281 -26.40 -4.91 -27.68
N ALA A 282 -27.32 -4.09 -27.18
CA ALA A 282 -28.75 -4.27 -27.49
C ALA A 282 -29.22 -3.50 -28.74
N LEU A 283 -28.47 -2.49 -29.20
CA LEU A 283 -28.88 -1.60 -30.29
C LEU A 283 -28.18 -1.91 -31.64
N GLU A 284 -27.24 -2.86 -31.65
CA GLU A 284 -26.48 -3.26 -32.84
C GLU A 284 -27.27 -4.20 -33.78
N PHE A 285 -28.25 -4.94 -33.25
CA PHE A 285 -28.99 -5.94 -34.06
C PHE A 285 -30.11 -5.31 -34.92
N THR A 286 -30.66 -4.17 -34.54
CA THR A 286 -31.81 -3.55 -35.24
C THR A 286 -31.42 -2.45 -36.24
N THR A 287 -30.23 -1.85 -36.11
CA THR A 287 -29.82 -0.68 -36.90
C THR A 287 -28.96 -1.00 -38.13
N GLY A 288 -28.44 -2.23 -38.24
CA GLY A 288 -27.51 -2.65 -39.31
C GLY A 288 -28.10 -2.63 -40.73
N ALA A 289 -29.43 -2.70 -40.89
CA ALA A 289 -30.08 -2.73 -42.20
C ALA A 289 -30.49 -1.34 -42.71
N VAL A 290 -30.74 -0.36 -41.83
CA VAL A 290 -31.27 0.97 -42.20
C VAL A 290 -30.15 2.02 -42.38
N GLY A 291 -28.99 1.82 -41.75
CA GLY A 291 -27.88 2.79 -41.77
C GLY A 291 -27.16 2.99 -43.12
N ARG A 292 -27.35 2.09 -44.10
CA ARG A 292 -26.65 2.19 -45.40
C ARG A 292 -27.28 3.14 -46.42
N LEU A 293 -28.47 3.69 -46.15
CA LEU A 293 -29.18 4.56 -47.10
C LEU A 293 -29.13 6.06 -46.75
N MET A 294 -28.53 6.45 -45.60
CA MET A 294 -28.48 7.85 -45.12
C MET A 294 -27.09 8.52 -45.22
N SER A 295 -26.09 7.89 -45.86
CA SER A 295 -24.67 8.31 -45.70
C SER A 295 -24.19 9.49 -46.57
N ARG A 296 -25.04 10.45 -46.98
CA ARG A 296 -24.60 11.58 -47.82
C ARG A 296 -24.86 12.98 -47.29
N SER A 297 -25.53 13.17 -46.15
CA SER A 297 -25.85 14.51 -45.62
C SER A 297 -25.08 14.95 -44.37
N ASN A 298 -24.24 14.09 -43.78
CA ASN A 298 -23.71 14.30 -42.42
C ASN A 298 -22.23 14.72 -42.34
N ALA A 299 -21.65 15.37 -43.36
CA ALA A 299 -20.22 15.74 -43.33
C ALA A 299 -19.83 16.59 -42.10
N ALA A 300 -20.66 17.57 -41.70
CA ALA A 300 -20.39 18.43 -40.54
C ALA A 300 -20.58 17.73 -39.18
N ALA A 301 -21.57 16.84 -39.06
CA ALA A 301 -21.75 15.98 -37.89
C ALA A 301 -20.58 15.02 -37.75
N THR A 302 -20.16 14.43 -38.87
CA THR A 302 -19.04 13.51 -38.97
C THR A 302 -17.72 14.22 -38.73
N GLU A 303 -17.52 15.50 -39.05
CA GLU A 303 -16.30 16.24 -38.65
C GLU A 303 -16.29 16.59 -37.16
N ALA A 304 -17.44 16.95 -36.57
CA ALA A 304 -17.59 17.10 -35.12
C ALA A 304 -17.47 15.77 -34.34
N GLN A 305 -17.72 14.62 -35.01
CA GLN A 305 -17.49 13.26 -34.49
C GLN A 305 -16.13 12.66 -34.89
N ALA A 306 -15.51 13.10 -36.00
CA ALA A 306 -14.22 12.61 -36.50
C ALA A 306 -13.04 13.33 -35.84
N GLY A 307 -13.29 14.51 -35.25
CA GLY A 307 -12.35 15.13 -34.30
C GLY A 307 -12.23 14.41 -32.95
N GLY A 308 -13.11 13.45 -32.66
CA GLY A 308 -13.19 12.77 -31.37
C GLY A 308 -13.54 11.30 -31.49
N GLU A 309 -12.57 10.47 -31.86
CA GLU A 309 -12.65 9.03 -31.61
C GLU A 309 -12.89 8.82 -30.10
N ARG A 310 -14.06 8.29 -29.72
CA ARG A 310 -14.46 8.09 -28.31
C ARG A 310 -13.54 7.05 -27.69
N LEU A 311 -12.47 7.51 -27.06
CA LEU A 311 -11.55 6.66 -26.33
C LEU A 311 -12.12 6.38 -24.94
N VAL A 312 -12.49 5.12 -24.73
CA VAL A 312 -13.00 4.63 -23.46
C VAL A 312 -11.83 4.05 -22.67
N LEU A 313 -11.41 4.73 -21.60
CA LEU A 313 -10.23 4.35 -20.81
C LEU A 313 -10.60 3.36 -19.71
N HIS A 314 -9.84 2.26 -19.62
CA HIS A 314 -10.06 1.19 -18.65
C HIS A 314 -8.84 1.01 -17.74
N GLY A 315 -9.04 0.40 -16.57
CA GLY A 315 -7.98 -0.07 -15.69
C GLY A 315 -6.83 0.91 -15.45
N ILE A 316 -5.61 0.53 -15.86
CA ILE A 316 -4.40 1.31 -15.63
C ILE A 316 -4.46 2.67 -16.36
N GLU A 317 -4.97 2.70 -17.60
CA GLU A 317 -5.12 3.93 -18.38
C GLU A 317 -6.09 4.90 -17.70
N ARG A 318 -7.20 4.39 -17.18
CA ARG A 318 -8.19 5.15 -16.41
C ARG A 318 -7.54 5.83 -15.20
N VAL A 319 -6.71 5.09 -14.45
CA VAL A 319 -6.01 5.59 -13.27
C VAL A 319 -5.00 6.68 -13.64
N GLY A 320 -4.22 6.47 -14.71
CA GLY A 320 -3.28 7.47 -15.22
C GLY A 320 -3.99 8.76 -15.65
N PHE A 321 -5.08 8.63 -16.39
CA PHE A 321 -5.88 9.77 -16.84
C PHE A 321 -6.47 10.56 -15.66
N LYS A 322 -7.03 9.88 -14.65
CA LYS A 322 -7.49 10.54 -13.41
C LYS A 322 -6.35 11.24 -12.66
N ALA A 323 -5.16 10.65 -12.66
CA ALA A 323 -3.95 11.27 -12.11
C ALA A 323 -3.41 12.42 -12.97
N ARG A 324 -4.01 12.69 -14.15
CA ARG A 324 -3.53 13.65 -15.17
C ARG A 324 -2.12 13.32 -15.66
N ILE A 325 -1.86 12.03 -15.86
CA ILE A 325 -0.67 11.45 -16.47
C ILE A 325 -1.10 10.89 -17.82
N GLU A 326 -0.35 11.21 -18.88
CA GLU A 326 -0.59 10.62 -20.21
C GLU A 326 -0.44 9.10 -20.13
N THR A 327 -1.29 8.35 -20.84
CA THR A 327 -1.35 6.89 -20.71
C THR A 327 0.00 6.22 -21.01
N THR A 328 0.69 6.73 -22.03
CA THR A 328 2.06 6.33 -22.41
C THR A 328 3.16 6.66 -21.39
N ASN A 329 2.90 7.60 -20.47
CA ASN A 329 3.89 8.02 -19.47
C ASN A 329 3.77 7.23 -18.15
N ILE A 330 2.75 6.38 -17.97
CA ILE A 330 2.44 5.74 -16.69
C ILE A 330 3.59 4.86 -16.22
N PHE A 331 4.09 3.96 -17.09
CA PHE A 331 5.17 3.03 -16.75
C PHE A 331 6.44 3.78 -16.31
N PHE A 332 6.92 4.72 -17.14
CA PHE A 332 8.15 5.46 -16.86
C PHE A 332 8.02 6.34 -15.60
N THR A 333 6.83 6.89 -15.34
CA THR A 333 6.55 7.65 -14.12
C THR A 333 6.76 6.76 -12.89
N GLY A 334 6.12 5.59 -12.84
CA GLY A 334 6.26 4.67 -11.72
C GLY A 334 7.67 4.12 -11.55
N TYR A 335 8.33 3.76 -12.66
CA TYR A 335 9.73 3.31 -12.68
C TYR A 335 10.66 4.37 -12.08
N THR A 336 10.53 5.61 -12.53
CA THR A 336 11.40 6.71 -12.06
C THR A 336 11.17 7.02 -10.60
N PHE A 337 9.92 6.99 -10.11
CA PHE A 337 9.64 7.15 -8.67
C PHE A 337 10.27 6.06 -7.82
N PHE A 338 10.27 4.81 -8.31
CA PHE A 338 10.95 3.71 -7.63
C PHE A 338 12.46 3.95 -7.54
N VAL A 339 13.11 4.36 -8.64
CA VAL A 339 14.54 4.71 -8.66
C VAL A 339 14.83 5.90 -7.73
N ILE A 340 14.01 6.95 -7.79
CA ILE A 340 14.12 8.12 -6.91
C ILE A 340 14.04 7.71 -5.44
N PHE A 341 13.10 6.83 -5.09
CA PHE A 341 12.94 6.35 -3.71
C PHE A 341 14.15 5.54 -3.24
N ILE A 342 14.75 4.72 -4.10
CA ILE A 342 16.03 4.05 -3.82
C ILE A 342 17.13 5.07 -3.55
N LEU A 343 17.31 6.06 -4.44
CA LEU A 343 18.34 7.09 -4.30
C LEU A 343 18.17 7.91 -3.01
N PHE A 344 16.95 8.36 -2.71
CA PHE A 344 16.66 9.06 -1.45
C PHE A 344 16.96 8.21 -0.22
N THR A 345 16.68 6.91 -0.28
CA THR A 345 16.98 6.00 0.82
C THR A 345 18.49 5.85 1.03
N VAL A 346 19.27 5.70 -0.04
CA VAL A 346 20.75 5.64 0.03
C VAL A 346 21.30 6.94 0.61
N ILE A 347 20.87 8.09 0.07
CA ILE A 347 21.30 9.41 0.55
C ILE A 347 20.94 9.59 2.03
N GLY A 348 19.73 9.20 2.44
CA GLY A 348 19.28 9.30 3.82
C GLY A 348 20.13 8.50 4.79
N VAL A 349 20.47 7.25 4.46
CA VAL A 349 21.33 6.40 5.30
C VAL A 349 22.76 6.93 5.37
N VAL A 350 23.31 7.38 4.23
CA VAL A 350 24.66 7.96 4.16
C VAL A 350 24.75 9.27 4.95
N ALA A 351 23.75 10.15 4.80
CA ALA A 351 23.64 11.37 5.58
C ALA A 351 23.54 11.08 7.07
N PHE A 352 22.70 10.11 7.48
CA PHE A 352 22.57 9.70 8.87
C PHE A 352 23.91 9.20 9.45
N LYS A 353 24.66 8.40 8.70
CA LYS A 353 26.01 7.94 9.07
C LYS A 353 26.95 9.12 9.36
N TYR A 354 27.06 10.07 8.44
CA TYR A 354 27.97 11.21 8.61
C TYR A 354 27.50 12.18 9.70
N ILE A 355 26.19 12.35 9.90
CA ILE A 355 25.63 13.15 10.99
C ILE A 355 25.99 12.52 12.35
N CYS A 356 25.82 11.20 12.50
CA CYS A 356 26.20 10.49 13.73
C CYS A 356 27.69 10.63 14.05
N GLU A 357 28.57 10.43 13.06
CA GLU A 357 30.02 10.62 13.25
C GLU A 357 30.38 12.07 13.58
N GLY A 358 29.75 13.04 12.92
CA GLY A 358 29.94 14.46 13.20
C GLY A 358 29.52 14.84 14.61
N LEU A 359 28.38 14.32 15.10
CA LEU A 359 27.89 14.59 16.46
C LEU A 359 28.76 13.96 17.55
N VAL A 360 29.35 12.79 17.28
CA VAL A 360 30.32 12.16 18.18
C VAL A 360 31.62 12.95 18.20
N LYS A 361 32.15 13.35 17.03
CA LYS A 361 33.34 14.20 16.93
C LYS A 361 33.14 15.58 17.59
N ALA A 362 31.93 16.13 17.52
CA ALA A 362 31.56 17.38 18.18
C ALA A 362 31.24 17.24 19.68
N GLY A 363 31.39 16.06 20.27
CA GLY A 363 31.11 15.80 21.70
C GLY A 363 29.63 15.90 22.09
N ARG A 364 28.71 16.05 21.13
CA ARG A 364 27.26 16.17 21.36
C ARG A 364 26.56 14.82 21.51
N MET A 365 27.23 13.74 21.14
CA MET A 365 26.74 12.37 21.28
C MET A 365 27.80 11.49 21.95
N LYS A 366 27.39 10.69 22.94
CA LYS A 366 28.28 9.70 23.58
C LYS A 366 28.74 8.69 22.53
N GLY A 367 30.03 8.32 22.58
CA GLY A 367 30.66 7.41 21.63
C GLY A 367 29.92 6.07 21.47
N ASP A 368 29.33 5.57 22.55
CA ASP A 368 28.63 4.27 22.62
C ASP A 368 27.26 4.25 21.92
N LYS A 369 26.72 5.41 21.54
CA LYS A 369 25.44 5.46 20.82
C LYS A 369 25.65 5.13 19.35
N PHE A 370 24.84 4.21 18.83
CA PHE A 370 24.85 3.77 17.42
C PHE A 370 26.19 3.21 16.93
N VAL A 371 27.03 2.66 17.80
CA VAL A 371 28.34 2.08 17.40
C VAL A 371 28.17 0.97 16.37
N ASP A 372 27.24 0.05 16.60
CA ASP A 372 26.96 -1.06 15.68
C ASP A 372 26.54 -0.59 14.29
N PHE A 373 25.72 0.47 14.25
CA PHE A 373 25.33 1.09 12.99
C PHE A 373 26.51 1.81 12.32
N ARG A 374 27.31 2.58 13.05
CA ARG A 374 28.45 3.34 12.51
C ARG A 374 29.50 2.43 11.89
N ASN A 375 29.80 1.30 12.54
CA ASN A 375 30.78 0.34 12.04
C ASN A 375 30.20 -0.58 10.95
N GLY A 376 28.91 -0.92 11.04
CA GLY A 376 28.22 -1.86 10.13
C GLY A 376 27.31 -1.22 9.07
N TRP A 377 27.40 0.10 8.83
CA TRP A 377 26.40 0.85 8.07
C TRP A 377 26.18 0.33 6.64
N GLN A 378 27.22 -0.20 5.98
CA GLN A 378 27.11 -0.77 4.64
C GLN A 378 26.23 -2.02 4.62
N THR A 379 26.33 -2.88 5.63
CA THR A 379 25.49 -4.07 5.77
C THR A 379 24.04 -3.69 6.03
N VAL A 380 23.83 -2.69 6.89
CA VAL A 380 22.49 -2.15 7.17
C VAL A 380 21.89 -1.50 5.91
N LEU A 381 22.68 -0.74 5.15
CA LEU A 381 22.26 -0.14 3.88
C LEU A 381 21.84 -1.22 2.88
N LYS A 382 22.65 -2.29 2.70
CA LYS A 382 22.28 -3.43 1.84
C LYS A 382 20.93 -4.02 2.27
N GLY A 383 20.72 -4.27 3.57
CA GLY A 383 19.45 -4.78 4.10
C GLY A 383 18.25 -3.85 3.86
N ILE A 384 18.44 -2.53 4.01
CA ILE A 384 17.40 -1.52 3.70
C ILE A 384 17.07 -1.54 2.21
N LEU A 385 18.06 -1.60 1.33
CA LEU A 385 17.85 -1.65 -0.12
C LEU A 385 17.03 -2.86 -0.53
N PHE A 386 17.35 -4.05 -0.02
CA PHE A 386 16.52 -5.23 -0.31
C PHE A 386 15.08 -5.08 0.21
N ARG A 387 14.89 -4.42 1.36
CA ARG A 387 13.54 -4.13 1.87
C ARG A 387 12.78 -3.17 0.95
N VAL A 388 13.44 -2.15 0.41
CA VAL A 388 12.85 -1.25 -0.60
C VAL A 388 12.45 -2.01 -1.85
N VAL A 389 13.31 -2.91 -2.35
CA VAL A 389 12.99 -3.79 -3.49
C VAL A 389 11.78 -4.68 -3.19
N LEU A 390 11.68 -5.24 -1.98
CA LEU A 390 10.52 -6.04 -1.56
C LEU A 390 9.23 -5.21 -1.51
N ILE A 391 9.29 -3.99 -0.97
CA ILE A 391 8.14 -3.07 -0.89
C ILE A 391 7.69 -2.61 -2.28
N GLY A 392 8.64 -2.30 -3.18
CA GLY A 392 8.36 -1.90 -4.55
C GLY A 392 8.03 -3.06 -5.50
N PHE A 393 8.15 -4.32 -5.05
CA PHE A 393 7.94 -5.49 -5.89
C PHE A 393 6.52 -5.54 -6.51
N PRO A 394 5.41 -5.36 -5.76
CA PRO A 394 4.07 -5.39 -6.35
C PRO A 394 3.87 -4.30 -7.41
N GLN A 395 4.34 -3.08 -7.12
CA GLN A 395 4.32 -1.95 -8.04
C GLN A 395 5.03 -2.30 -9.35
N MET A 396 6.31 -2.68 -9.24
CA MET A 396 7.16 -2.87 -10.41
C MET A 396 6.70 -4.07 -11.24
N MET A 397 6.23 -5.15 -10.62
CA MET A 397 5.68 -6.27 -11.37
C MET A 397 4.43 -5.87 -12.16
N VAL A 398 3.48 -5.14 -11.57
CA VAL A 398 2.26 -4.69 -12.27
C VAL A 398 2.62 -3.79 -13.45
N LEU A 399 3.46 -2.78 -13.22
CA LEU A 399 3.84 -1.81 -14.26
C LEU A 399 4.69 -2.44 -15.37
N ASN A 400 5.63 -3.34 -15.03
CA ASN A 400 6.43 -4.05 -16.02
C ASN A 400 5.55 -4.96 -16.89
N PHE A 401 4.62 -5.73 -16.29
CA PHE A 401 3.70 -6.55 -17.08
C PHE A 401 2.77 -5.71 -17.96
N TRP A 402 2.30 -4.57 -17.48
CA TRP A 402 1.53 -3.62 -18.28
C TRP A 402 2.33 -3.10 -19.48
N GLU A 403 3.57 -2.66 -19.29
CA GLU A 403 4.42 -2.17 -20.38
C GLU A 403 4.67 -3.24 -21.46
N LEU A 404 4.76 -4.52 -21.08
CA LEU A 404 4.89 -5.62 -22.03
C LEU A 404 3.64 -5.80 -22.93
N THR A 405 2.47 -5.31 -22.48
CA THR A 405 1.22 -5.32 -23.25
C THR A 405 1.07 -4.09 -24.15
N GLN A 406 1.32 -2.89 -23.63
CA GLN A 406 1.13 -1.65 -24.39
C GLN A 406 2.29 -1.36 -25.35
N ARG A 407 3.53 -1.63 -24.91
CA ARG A 407 4.77 -1.43 -25.69
C ARG A 407 4.89 0.01 -26.19
N ASP A 408 4.86 0.97 -25.28
CA ASP A 408 4.81 2.40 -25.58
C ASP A 408 6.09 2.93 -26.26
N SER A 409 7.22 2.24 -26.03
CA SER A 409 8.49 2.46 -26.72
C SER A 409 9.42 1.25 -26.58
N ALA A 410 10.30 1.02 -27.57
CA ALA A 410 11.31 -0.04 -27.49
C ALA A 410 12.22 0.11 -26.26
N GLY A 411 12.60 1.34 -25.91
CA GLY A 411 13.44 1.60 -24.72
C GLY A 411 12.72 1.35 -23.41
N LEU A 412 11.39 1.58 -23.35
CA LEU A 412 10.58 1.30 -22.17
C LEU A 412 10.38 -0.20 -21.97
N VAL A 413 10.15 -0.94 -23.05
CA VAL A 413 10.06 -2.41 -23.02
C VAL A 413 11.36 -3.04 -22.51
N VAL A 414 12.52 -2.57 -22.98
CA VAL A 414 13.82 -3.05 -22.49
C VAL A 414 14.00 -2.75 -21.00
N LEU A 415 13.65 -1.54 -20.56
CA LEU A 415 13.68 -1.19 -19.13
C LEU A 415 12.74 -2.06 -18.29
N ALA A 416 11.54 -2.36 -18.79
CA ALA A 416 10.57 -3.22 -18.13
C ALA A 416 11.11 -4.64 -17.96
N ILE A 417 11.68 -5.24 -19.02
CA ILE A 417 12.26 -6.59 -18.97
C ILE A 417 13.46 -6.63 -18.02
N LEU A 418 14.42 -5.71 -18.17
CA LEU A 418 15.62 -5.70 -17.33
C LEU A 418 15.29 -5.47 -15.86
N SER A 419 14.42 -4.50 -15.55
CA SER A 419 14.01 -4.24 -14.18
C SER A 419 13.21 -5.40 -13.58
N MET A 420 12.36 -6.06 -14.37
CA MET A 420 11.61 -7.24 -13.93
C MET A 420 12.54 -8.41 -13.60
N LEU A 421 13.44 -8.77 -14.52
CA LEU A 421 14.37 -9.89 -14.34
C LEU A 421 15.35 -9.62 -13.18
N THR A 422 15.84 -8.39 -13.05
CA THR A 422 16.74 -8.03 -11.94
C THR A 422 16.03 -8.10 -10.59
N MET A 423 14.83 -7.53 -10.43
CA MET A 423 14.10 -7.60 -9.17
C MET A 423 13.73 -9.04 -8.78
N ILE A 424 13.24 -9.83 -9.73
CA ILE A 424 12.96 -11.26 -9.49
C ILE A 424 14.24 -12.00 -9.13
N GLY A 425 15.33 -11.82 -9.89
CA GLY A 425 16.61 -12.47 -9.63
C GLY A 425 17.19 -12.14 -8.25
N ILE A 426 17.16 -10.87 -7.86
CA ILE A 426 17.63 -10.38 -6.56
C ILE A 426 16.82 -11.02 -5.42
N LEU A 427 15.49 -11.04 -5.51
CA LEU A 427 14.63 -11.59 -4.46
C LEU A 427 14.68 -13.12 -4.39
N VAL A 428 14.76 -13.81 -5.53
CA VAL A 428 14.94 -15.27 -5.60
C VAL A 428 16.29 -15.66 -4.99
N TRP A 429 17.35 -14.95 -5.36
CA TRP A 429 18.69 -15.18 -4.79
C TRP A 429 18.72 -14.92 -3.28
N ALA A 430 18.14 -13.81 -2.82
CA ALA A 430 18.07 -13.47 -1.40
C ALA A 430 17.26 -14.51 -0.61
N SER A 431 16.11 -14.94 -1.13
CA SER A 431 15.29 -15.99 -0.51
C SER A 431 16.00 -17.34 -0.47
N SER A 432 16.70 -17.71 -1.55
CA SER A 432 17.52 -18.92 -1.61
C SER A 432 18.65 -18.91 -0.58
N LYS A 433 19.35 -17.77 -0.40
CA LYS A 433 20.38 -17.62 0.61
C LYS A 433 19.82 -17.79 2.03
N VAL A 434 18.66 -17.21 2.35
CA VAL A 434 18.00 -17.42 3.65
C VAL A 434 17.70 -18.90 3.89
N VAL A 435 17.16 -19.60 2.89
CA VAL A 435 16.87 -21.05 3.01
C VAL A 435 18.15 -21.85 3.23
N ARG A 436 19.22 -21.58 2.49
CA ARG A 436 20.51 -22.27 2.65
C ARG A 436 21.11 -22.04 4.05
N ILE A 437 21.05 -20.81 4.57
CA ILE A 437 21.54 -20.50 5.92
C ILE A 437 20.69 -21.24 6.97
N ALA A 438 19.37 -21.25 6.82
CA ALA A 438 18.47 -21.98 7.72
C ALA A 438 18.72 -23.49 7.68
N GLN A 439 18.92 -24.08 6.50
CA GLN A 439 19.26 -25.50 6.34
C GLN A 439 20.59 -25.84 7.02
N ARG A 440 21.61 -24.99 6.86
CA ARG A 440 22.90 -25.11 7.57
C ARG A 440 22.71 -25.03 9.09
N SER A 441 21.83 -24.15 9.58
CA SER A 441 21.48 -24.03 10.99
C SER A 441 20.81 -25.29 11.53
N ILE A 442 19.88 -25.87 10.78
CA ILE A 442 19.21 -27.13 11.15
C ILE A 442 20.24 -28.27 11.21
N ALA A 443 21.14 -28.35 10.22
CA ALA A 443 22.15 -29.41 10.16
C ALA A 443 23.13 -29.34 11.35
N MET A 444 23.59 -28.15 11.73
CA MET A 444 24.60 -27.99 12.79
C MET A 444 24.02 -27.87 14.20
N HIS A 445 22.85 -27.24 14.37
CA HIS A 445 22.29 -26.90 15.69
C HIS A 445 20.92 -27.52 15.95
N LYS A 446 20.38 -28.34 15.03
CA LYS A 446 19.01 -28.91 15.08
C LYS A 446 17.89 -27.86 15.26
N ASN A 447 18.22 -26.58 15.11
CA ASN A 447 17.30 -25.47 15.26
C ASN A 447 17.53 -24.46 14.11
N PRO A 448 16.52 -24.13 13.28
CA PRO A 448 16.65 -23.16 12.20
C PRO A 448 16.91 -21.73 12.69
N ALA A 449 16.49 -21.41 13.92
CA ALA A 449 16.58 -20.06 14.46
C ALA A 449 17.99 -19.68 14.90
N TYR A 450 18.86 -20.65 15.19
CA TYR A 450 20.16 -20.38 15.79
C TYR A 450 21.00 -19.46 14.92
N ILE A 451 21.40 -19.86 13.70
CA ILE A 451 22.27 -19.05 12.85
C ILE A 451 21.54 -17.81 12.31
N LEU A 452 20.25 -17.94 11.98
CA LEU A 452 19.46 -16.84 11.44
C LEU A 452 19.44 -15.63 12.40
N TYR A 453 19.23 -15.88 13.70
CA TYR A 453 19.06 -14.81 14.68
C TYR A 453 20.30 -14.53 15.54
N SER A 454 21.27 -15.45 15.61
CA SER A 454 22.52 -15.23 16.37
C SER A 454 23.57 -14.44 15.61
N ASP A 455 23.59 -14.51 14.27
CA ASP A 455 24.54 -13.76 13.46
C ASP A 455 24.00 -12.35 13.13
N PRO A 456 24.60 -11.27 13.68
CA PRO A 456 24.14 -9.90 13.43
C PRO A 456 24.30 -9.49 11.96
N VAL A 457 25.24 -10.09 11.22
CA VAL A 457 25.42 -9.83 9.79
C VAL A 457 24.26 -10.45 9.00
N ALA A 458 23.92 -11.71 9.29
CA ALA A 458 22.77 -12.37 8.68
C ALA A 458 21.44 -11.69 9.02
N LEU A 459 21.24 -11.28 10.27
CA LEU A 459 20.01 -10.61 10.72
C LEU A 459 19.84 -9.23 10.09
N ASN A 460 20.89 -8.39 10.06
CA ASN A 460 20.78 -7.06 9.47
C ASN A 460 20.67 -7.08 7.94
N LYS A 461 21.33 -8.05 7.27
CA LYS A 461 21.31 -8.16 5.80
C LYS A 461 20.04 -8.85 5.29
N TRP A 462 19.61 -9.93 5.93
CA TRP A 462 18.54 -10.81 5.43
C TRP A 462 17.27 -10.83 6.29
N GLY A 463 17.33 -10.28 7.50
CA GLY A 463 16.24 -10.35 8.48
C GLY A 463 14.91 -9.83 7.96
N PHE A 464 14.91 -8.84 7.06
CA PHE A 464 13.67 -8.31 6.50
C PHE A 464 12.81 -9.37 5.76
N LEU A 465 13.39 -10.47 5.27
CA LEU A 465 12.64 -11.53 4.58
C LEU A 465 11.90 -12.47 5.54
N TYR A 466 12.47 -12.72 6.72
CA TYR A 466 12.01 -13.81 7.59
C TYR A 466 11.64 -13.36 9.01
N VAL A 467 12.11 -12.21 9.49
CA VAL A 467 11.84 -11.72 10.87
C VAL A 467 10.34 -11.51 11.09
N GLN A 468 9.58 -11.16 10.05
CA GLN A 468 8.13 -11.03 10.13
C GLN A 468 7.40 -12.36 10.39
N PHE A 469 8.05 -13.48 10.11
CA PHE A 469 7.52 -14.83 10.26
C PHE A 469 8.06 -15.52 11.53
N LYS A 470 7.48 -16.68 11.87
CA LYS A 470 8.03 -17.59 12.88
C LYS A 470 9.32 -18.22 12.36
N ALA A 471 10.26 -18.59 13.24
CA ALA A 471 11.49 -19.22 12.75
C ALA A 471 11.22 -20.59 12.10
N ALA A 472 10.16 -21.30 12.47
CA ALA A 472 9.73 -22.52 11.78
C ALA A 472 9.10 -22.28 10.39
N ALA A 473 8.67 -21.04 10.10
CA ALA A 473 8.00 -20.63 8.88
C ALA A 473 8.85 -19.66 8.03
N TYR A 474 10.18 -19.69 8.18
CA TYR A 474 11.10 -18.81 7.44
C TYR A 474 10.95 -18.91 5.90
N TRP A 475 10.56 -20.09 5.41
CA TRP A 475 10.36 -20.39 4.00
C TRP A 475 9.10 -19.74 3.41
N PHE A 476 8.19 -19.21 4.24
CA PHE A 476 6.92 -18.63 3.81
C PHE A 476 7.08 -17.36 2.95
N ILE A 477 8.25 -16.73 2.96
CA ILE A 477 8.54 -15.61 2.05
C ILE A 477 8.45 -16.01 0.56
N ILE A 478 8.80 -17.26 0.22
CA ILE A 478 8.76 -17.76 -1.16
C ILE A 478 7.32 -17.81 -1.70
N PRO A 479 6.36 -18.53 -1.06
CA PRO A 479 4.97 -18.53 -1.53
C PRO A 479 4.34 -17.13 -1.48
N TRP A 480 4.76 -16.26 -0.55
CA TRP A 480 4.32 -14.86 -0.53
C TRP A 480 4.75 -14.08 -1.77
N LEU A 481 6.02 -14.19 -2.18
CA LEU A 481 6.52 -13.57 -3.41
C LEU A 481 5.84 -14.13 -4.66
N VAL A 482 5.59 -15.44 -4.70
CA VAL A 482 4.85 -16.09 -5.80
C VAL A 482 3.41 -15.56 -5.87
N TYR A 483 2.73 -15.43 -4.72
CA TYR A 483 1.40 -14.80 -4.66
C TYR A 483 1.41 -13.38 -5.25
N LEU A 484 2.36 -12.53 -4.83
CA LEU A 484 2.47 -11.17 -5.34
C LEU A 484 2.75 -11.13 -6.85
N LEU A 485 3.61 -12.02 -7.34
CA LEU A 485 3.94 -12.13 -8.76
C LEU A 485 2.73 -12.55 -9.60
N ILE A 486 2.00 -13.59 -9.18
CA ILE A 486 0.81 -14.08 -9.88
C ILE A 486 -0.28 -13.00 -9.88
N LYS A 487 -0.52 -12.36 -8.73
CA LYS A 487 -1.48 -11.24 -8.64
C LYS A 487 -1.11 -10.12 -9.60
N ALA A 488 0.16 -9.70 -9.60
CA ALA A 488 0.64 -8.64 -10.48
C ALA A 488 0.52 -9.01 -11.96
N MET A 489 0.75 -10.29 -12.31
CA MET A 489 0.59 -10.80 -13.67
C MET A 489 -0.85 -10.65 -14.18
N PHE A 490 -1.87 -11.02 -13.39
CA PHE A 490 -3.27 -10.83 -13.78
C PHE A 490 -3.68 -9.36 -13.80
N VAL A 491 -3.17 -8.53 -12.87
CA VAL A 491 -3.46 -7.09 -12.89
C VAL A 491 -2.84 -6.43 -14.12
N GLY A 492 -1.59 -6.74 -14.48
CA GLY A 492 -0.92 -6.12 -15.63
C GLY A 492 -1.34 -6.68 -17.00
N LEU A 493 -1.38 -8.01 -17.16
CA LEU A 493 -1.59 -8.66 -18.46
C LEU A 493 -3.06 -8.81 -18.88
N ALA A 494 -3.99 -8.95 -17.94
CA ALA A 494 -5.39 -9.29 -18.25
C ALA A 494 -6.29 -8.05 -18.50
N GLN A 495 -5.71 -6.94 -18.93
CA GLN A 495 -6.43 -5.66 -19.07
C GLN A 495 -7.45 -5.67 -20.21
N GLY A 496 -7.24 -6.47 -21.26
CA GLY A 496 -8.22 -6.66 -22.34
C GLY A 496 -9.41 -7.56 -21.97
N GLN A 497 -9.32 -8.35 -20.89
CA GLN A 497 -10.34 -9.32 -20.49
C GLN A 497 -10.66 -9.22 -18.99
N TYR A 498 -11.48 -8.22 -18.64
CA TYR A 498 -11.82 -7.91 -17.25
C TYR A 498 -12.58 -9.04 -16.51
N ASN A 499 -13.33 -9.90 -17.22
CA ASN A 499 -14.01 -11.05 -16.62
C ASN A 499 -13.02 -12.09 -16.08
N VAL A 500 -12.00 -12.43 -16.89
CA VAL A 500 -10.95 -13.39 -16.49
C VAL A 500 -10.13 -12.82 -15.34
N GLN A 501 -9.79 -11.54 -15.44
CA GLN A 501 -9.07 -10.82 -14.40
C GLN A 501 -9.79 -10.90 -13.04
N ALA A 502 -11.10 -10.64 -13.01
CA ALA A 502 -11.88 -10.67 -11.79
C ALA A 502 -11.96 -12.07 -11.15
N ILE A 503 -12.26 -13.09 -11.95
CA ILE A 503 -12.36 -14.48 -11.49
C ILE A 503 -11.00 -14.95 -10.94
N ALA A 504 -9.92 -14.67 -11.66
CA ALA A 504 -8.57 -15.04 -11.22
C ALA A 504 -8.20 -14.39 -9.88
N LEU A 505 -8.50 -13.10 -9.70
CA LEU A 505 -8.22 -12.38 -8.45
C LEU A 505 -9.00 -12.95 -7.26
N VAL A 506 -10.25 -13.38 -7.46
CA VAL A 506 -11.01 -14.06 -6.39
C VAL A 506 -10.35 -15.38 -5.99
N ILE A 507 -9.93 -16.19 -6.96
CA ILE A 507 -9.25 -17.47 -6.70
C ILE A 507 -7.92 -17.24 -5.95
N ILE A 508 -7.13 -16.26 -6.41
CA ILE A 508 -5.83 -15.92 -5.82
C ILE A 508 -5.98 -15.45 -4.37
N GLU A 509 -6.92 -14.53 -4.10
CA GLU A 509 -7.15 -14.03 -2.74
C GLU A 509 -7.77 -15.10 -1.83
N ALA A 510 -8.64 -15.99 -2.36
CA ALA A 510 -9.16 -17.13 -1.62
C ALA A 510 -8.06 -18.12 -1.21
N ALA A 511 -7.18 -18.47 -2.15
CA ALA A 511 -6.06 -19.36 -1.90
C ALA A 511 -5.10 -18.77 -0.85
N LEU A 512 -4.83 -17.46 -0.94
CA LEU A 512 -4.05 -16.76 0.09
C LEU A 512 -4.75 -16.85 1.45
N LEU A 513 -6.03 -16.47 1.53
CA LEU A 513 -6.81 -16.45 2.78
C LEU A 513 -6.81 -17.82 3.47
N ILE A 514 -7.05 -18.90 2.71
CA ILE A 514 -7.02 -20.27 3.22
C ILE A 514 -5.60 -20.61 3.71
N GLY A 515 -4.58 -20.37 2.88
CA GLY A 515 -3.19 -20.68 3.21
C GLY A 515 -2.71 -19.98 4.49
N VAL A 516 -3.00 -18.69 4.63
CA VAL A 516 -2.58 -17.91 5.80
C VAL A 516 -3.37 -18.26 7.07
N SER A 517 -4.63 -18.67 6.92
CA SER A 517 -5.50 -19.09 8.03
C SER A 517 -5.07 -20.43 8.65
N VAL A 518 -4.57 -21.35 7.80
CA VAL A 518 -4.05 -22.66 8.20
C VAL A 518 -2.64 -22.55 8.76
N LEU A 519 -1.71 -21.96 8.00
CA LEU A 519 -0.28 -21.94 8.36
C LEU A 519 0.04 -20.98 9.50
N ARG A 520 -0.69 -19.86 9.61
CA ARG A 520 -0.47 -18.80 10.60
C ARG A 520 1.03 -18.46 10.75
N PRO A 521 1.67 -17.98 9.66
CA PRO A 521 3.12 -17.91 9.54
C PRO A 521 3.77 -16.75 10.30
N TRP A 522 3.01 -15.72 10.70
CA TRP A 522 3.57 -14.52 11.35
C TRP A 522 4.04 -14.76 12.78
N MET A 523 4.97 -13.92 13.23
CA MET A 523 5.70 -14.03 14.50
C MET A 523 4.84 -14.32 15.73
N ASP A 524 3.67 -13.69 15.86
CA ASP A 524 2.81 -13.74 17.05
C ASP A 524 1.34 -13.99 16.71
N LYS A 525 0.54 -14.42 17.70
CA LYS A 525 -0.92 -14.59 17.54
C LYS A 525 -1.61 -13.30 17.11
N LYS A 526 -1.22 -12.15 17.66
CA LYS A 526 -1.78 -10.84 17.28
C LYS A 526 -1.43 -10.48 15.82
N THR A 527 -0.17 -10.70 15.44
CA THR A 527 0.30 -10.45 14.06
C THR A 527 -0.38 -11.35 13.04
N ASN A 528 -0.59 -12.62 13.39
CA ASN A 528 -1.39 -13.53 12.58
C ASN A 528 -2.84 -13.06 12.45
N GLY A 529 -3.48 -12.70 13.57
CA GLY A 529 -4.88 -12.26 13.58
C GLY A 529 -5.13 -11.07 12.65
N PHE A 530 -4.30 -10.04 12.71
CA PHE A 530 -4.51 -8.86 11.86
C PHE A 530 -4.14 -9.13 10.39
N ASN A 531 -3.10 -9.92 10.07
CA ASN A 531 -2.78 -10.22 8.67
C ASN A 531 -3.82 -11.15 8.03
N ILE A 532 -4.42 -12.06 8.79
CA ILE A 532 -5.58 -12.85 8.34
C ILE A 532 -6.78 -11.92 8.08
N ALA A 533 -7.00 -10.91 8.94
CA ALA A 533 -8.04 -9.91 8.70
C ALA A 533 -7.77 -9.10 7.41
N ILE A 534 -6.52 -8.72 7.14
CA ILE A 534 -6.13 -8.06 5.87
C ILE A 534 -6.46 -8.97 4.68
N ALA A 535 -6.08 -10.26 4.74
CA ALA A 535 -6.39 -11.22 3.68
C ALA A 535 -7.91 -11.40 3.50
N ALA A 536 -8.69 -11.40 4.58
CA ALA A 536 -10.14 -11.51 4.52
C ALA A 536 -10.79 -10.28 3.87
N VAL A 537 -10.35 -9.07 4.22
CA VAL A 537 -10.84 -7.83 3.60
C VAL A 537 -10.43 -7.73 2.13
N ASN A 538 -9.22 -8.18 1.78
CA ASN A 538 -8.78 -8.24 0.38
C ASN A 538 -9.59 -9.27 -0.43
N PHE A 539 -9.92 -10.42 0.14
CA PHE A 539 -10.81 -11.41 -0.48
C PHE A 539 -12.23 -10.87 -0.66
N ILE A 540 -12.80 -10.21 0.36
CA ILE A 540 -14.10 -9.53 0.23
C ILE A 540 -14.04 -8.47 -0.88
N SER A 541 -12.93 -7.74 -0.97
CA SER A 541 -12.71 -6.72 -1.98
C SER A 541 -12.59 -7.30 -3.39
N SER A 542 -11.94 -8.45 -3.58
CA SER A 542 -11.91 -9.14 -4.88
C SER A 542 -13.27 -9.75 -5.23
N PHE A 543 -14.05 -10.19 -4.24
CA PHE A 543 -15.44 -10.60 -4.45
C PHE A 543 -16.31 -9.43 -4.95
N PHE A 544 -16.21 -8.25 -4.34
CA PHE A 544 -16.88 -7.05 -4.85
C PHE A 544 -16.45 -6.71 -6.28
N LEU A 545 -15.15 -6.82 -6.58
CA LEU A 545 -14.62 -6.63 -7.94
C LEU A 545 -15.27 -7.62 -8.93
N LEU A 546 -15.48 -8.89 -8.55
CA LEU A 546 -16.24 -9.84 -9.35
C LEU A 546 -17.70 -9.42 -9.51
N MET A 547 -18.35 -8.91 -8.46
CA MET A 547 -19.72 -8.40 -8.57
C MET A 547 -19.84 -7.14 -9.44
N PHE A 548 -18.77 -6.37 -9.59
CA PHE A 548 -18.73 -5.24 -10.53
C PHE A 548 -18.58 -5.69 -11.98
N THR A 549 -18.20 -6.95 -12.23
CA THR A 549 -18.29 -7.54 -13.56
C THR A 549 -19.75 -7.80 -13.96
N GLU A 550 -20.00 -7.80 -15.26
CA GLU A 550 -21.34 -8.09 -15.80
C GLU A 550 -21.66 -9.60 -15.86
N VAL A 551 -20.88 -10.46 -15.20
CA VAL A 551 -21.02 -11.93 -15.25
C VAL A 551 -22.39 -12.39 -14.73
N PHE A 552 -22.87 -11.82 -13.62
CA PHE A 552 -24.15 -12.19 -13.01
C PHE A 552 -25.36 -11.45 -13.59
N LYS A 553 -25.16 -10.59 -14.60
CA LYS A 553 -26.22 -9.77 -15.25
C LYS A 553 -27.13 -9.02 -14.26
N GLN A 554 -26.60 -8.63 -13.11
CA GLN A 554 -27.39 -8.02 -12.05
C GLN A 554 -27.89 -6.60 -12.40
N PRO A 555 -28.96 -6.14 -11.74
CA PRO A 555 -29.42 -4.76 -11.86
C PRO A 555 -28.32 -3.76 -11.48
N ALA A 556 -28.23 -2.65 -12.20
CA ALA A 556 -27.13 -1.69 -12.00
C ALA A 556 -27.14 -1.04 -10.60
N ILE A 557 -28.31 -0.93 -9.96
CA ILE A 557 -28.45 -0.45 -8.59
C ILE A 557 -27.65 -1.31 -7.59
N VAL A 558 -27.59 -2.63 -7.82
CA VAL A 558 -26.82 -3.55 -6.98
C VAL A 558 -25.34 -3.21 -7.07
N THR A 559 -24.82 -2.97 -8.28
CA THR A 559 -23.42 -2.54 -8.49
C THR A 559 -23.11 -1.21 -7.79
N GLY A 560 -24.04 -0.24 -7.81
CA GLY A 560 -23.89 1.02 -7.09
C GLY A 560 -23.84 0.85 -5.56
N VAL A 561 -24.82 0.14 -4.99
CA VAL A 561 -24.90 -0.14 -3.54
C VAL A 561 -23.69 -0.94 -3.06
N MET A 562 -23.28 -1.96 -3.79
CA MET A 562 -22.09 -2.76 -3.50
C MET A 562 -20.81 -1.89 -3.54
N GLY A 563 -20.75 -0.88 -4.42
CA GLY A 563 -19.67 0.11 -4.45
C GLY A 563 -19.59 0.96 -3.18
N VAL A 564 -20.73 1.41 -2.65
CA VAL A 564 -20.79 2.16 -1.38
C VAL A 564 -20.37 1.27 -0.21
N ILE A 565 -20.85 0.02 -0.15
CA ILE A 565 -20.46 -0.95 0.89
C ILE A 565 -18.95 -1.22 0.83
N PHE A 566 -18.41 -1.44 -0.37
CA PHE A 566 -16.98 -1.61 -0.59
C PHE A 566 -16.17 -0.46 0.00
N PHE A 567 -16.58 0.79 -0.27
CA PHE A 567 -15.92 1.97 0.27
C PHE A 567 -15.97 2.00 1.80
N ILE A 568 -17.15 1.80 2.40
CA ILE A 568 -17.32 1.86 3.87
C ILE A 568 -16.44 0.83 4.57
N ILE A 569 -16.43 -0.42 4.10
CA ILE A 569 -15.62 -1.50 4.68
C ILE A 569 -14.13 -1.16 4.60
N ASN A 570 -13.64 -0.77 3.41
CA ASN A 570 -12.23 -0.49 3.22
C ASN A 570 -11.78 0.80 3.92
N ALA A 571 -12.64 1.82 4.01
CA ALA A 571 -12.36 3.05 4.74
C ALA A 571 -12.25 2.80 6.25
N ALA A 572 -13.21 2.06 6.82
CA ALA A 572 -13.18 1.69 8.23
C ALA A 572 -11.95 0.83 8.56
N PHE A 573 -11.64 -0.16 7.71
CA PHE A 573 -10.49 -1.04 7.92
C PHE A 573 -9.15 -0.29 7.76
N SER A 574 -9.03 0.59 6.77
CA SER A 574 -7.87 1.49 6.62
C SER A 574 -7.63 2.32 7.87
N LEU A 575 -8.70 2.91 8.43
CA LEU A 575 -8.62 3.72 9.65
C LEU A 575 -8.14 2.89 10.85
N ILE A 576 -8.66 1.66 11.02
CA ILE A 576 -8.22 0.75 12.08
C ILE A 576 -6.72 0.43 11.95
N LEU A 577 -6.24 0.11 10.74
CA LEU A 577 -4.83 -0.19 10.51
C LEU A 577 -3.93 1.04 10.76
N LEU A 578 -4.37 2.23 10.35
CA LEU A 578 -3.66 3.48 10.61
C LEU A 578 -3.55 3.78 12.10
N LEU A 579 -4.66 3.67 12.85
CA LEU A 579 -4.67 3.86 14.30
C LEU A 579 -3.78 2.83 15.01
N MET A 580 -3.83 1.56 14.58
CA MET A 580 -2.96 0.51 15.11
C MET A 580 -1.48 0.86 14.91
N LEU A 581 -1.09 1.31 13.72
CA LEU A 581 0.29 1.69 13.43
C LEU A 581 0.72 2.90 14.27
N LEU A 582 -0.12 3.93 14.38
CA LEU A 582 0.17 5.12 15.17
C LEU A 582 0.34 4.79 16.66
N VAL A 583 -0.55 3.97 17.23
CA VAL A 583 -0.44 3.55 18.64
C VAL A 583 0.79 2.68 18.87
N SER A 584 1.10 1.75 17.96
CA SER A 584 2.32 0.93 18.04
C SER A 584 3.59 1.77 17.94
N SER A 585 3.65 2.72 17.00
CA SER A 585 4.80 3.59 16.79
C SER A 585 4.98 4.59 17.95
N GLY A 586 3.90 5.19 18.43
CA GLY A 586 3.91 6.08 19.59
C GLY A 586 4.38 5.37 20.85
N PHE A 587 3.87 4.16 21.11
CA PHE A 587 4.34 3.36 22.24
C PHE A 587 5.84 3.05 22.15
N ALA A 588 6.31 2.65 20.96
CA ALA A 588 7.71 2.31 20.71
C ALA A 588 8.68 3.49 20.91
N LEU A 589 8.22 4.73 20.67
CA LEU A 589 9.03 5.94 20.84
C LEU A 589 8.96 6.54 22.25
N PHE A 590 7.80 6.48 22.92
CA PHE A 590 7.58 7.20 24.19
C PHE A 590 7.74 6.34 25.45
N THR A 591 7.80 5.01 25.33
CA THR A 591 7.90 4.12 26.49
C THR A 591 9.36 3.83 26.82
N LYS A 592 9.74 3.92 28.10
CA LYS A 592 11.13 3.69 28.57
C LYS A 592 11.63 2.26 28.31
N ASN A 593 10.75 1.26 28.37
CA ASN A 593 11.05 -0.16 28.14
C ASN A 593 10.00 -0.80 27.21
N PRO A 594 10.01 -0.47 25.90
CA PRO A 594 8.96 -0.88 24.99
C PRO A 594 8.93 -2.40 24.75
N ASP A 595 10.08 -3.08 24.92
CA ASP A 595 10.19 -4.53 24.76
C ASP A 595 9.40 -5.35 25.80
N THR A 596 8.95 -4.74 26.90
CA THR A 596 8.13 -5.43 27.91
C THR A 596 6.70 -5.73 27.43
N ARG A 597 6.21 -4.98 26.44
CA ARG A 597 4.86 -5.15 25.87
C ARG A 597 4.73 -6.40 25.00
N TYR A 598 5.80 -6.75 24.30
CA TYR A 598 5.86 -7.91 23.44
C TYR A 598 6.55 -9.02 24.24
N GLN A 599 5.83 -10.12 24.51
CA GLN A 599 6.47 -11.27 25.14
C GLN A 599 7.65 -11.68 24.27
N PRO A 600 8.81 -12.07 24.86
CA PRO A 600 9.85 -12.74 24.11
C PRO A 600 9.17 -13.85 23.30
N MET A 601 9.33 -13.78 21.98
CA MET A 601 8.65 -14.69 21.07
C MET A 601 8.85 -16.13 21.59
N ARG A 602 7.79 -16.95 21.58
CA ARG A 602 7.77 -18.33 22.16
C ARG A 602 8.65 -19.35 21.42
N ASP A 603 9.71 -18.86 20.80
CA ASP A 603 10.66 -19.54 19.94
C ASP A 603 12.05 -19.20 20.48
N ASP A 604 13.00 -20.13 20.41
CA ASP A 604 14.31 -20.02 21.08
C ASP A 604 15.13 -18.82 20.56
N ARG A 605 14.72 -18.16 19.48
CA ARG A 605 15.34 -16.94 18.94
C ARG A 605 15.59 -15.82 19.96
N GLY A 606 14.72 -15.65 20.95
CA GLY A 606 14.84 -14.59 21.95
C GLY A 606 16.06 -14.74 22.86
N SER A 607 16.50 -15.96 23.13
CA SER A 607 17.71 -16.24 23.91
C SER A 607 18.98 -16.00 23.09
N PHE A 608 18.95 -16.28 21.78
CA PHE A 608 20.10 -16.10 20.89
C PHE A 608 20.39 -14.64 20.51
N ILE A 609 19.37 -13.78 20.47
CA ILE A 609 19.54 -12.34 20.19
C ILE A 609 20.14 -11.61 21.40
N LYS A 610 19.74 -11.99 22.62
CA LYS A 610 20.21 -11.34 23.86
C LYS A 610 21.52 -11.91 24.39
N SER A 611 21.84 -13.16 24.07
CA SER A 611 23.04 -13.81 24.59
C SER A 611 24.30 -13.07 24.14
N GLN A 612 24.43 -12.57 22.92
CA GLN A 612 25.68 -11.93 22.49
C GLN A 612 25.99 -10.61 23.21
N THR A 613 25.03 -9.72 23.43
CA THR A 613 25.33 -8.39 24.01
C THR A 613 25.72 -8.46 25.49
N GLN A 614 25.30 -9.50 26.21
CA GLN A 614 25.71 -9.73 27.60
C GLN A 614 26.82 -10.78 27.73
N LEU A 615 26.80 -11.88 26.96
CA LEU A 615 27.85 -12.90 27.04
C LEU A 615 29.18 -12.44 26.46
N THR A 616 29.24 -11.57 25.46
CA THR A 616 30.55 -11.09 24.98
C THR A 616 31.27 -10.31 26.06
N THR A 617 30.57 -9.44 26.79
CA THR A 617 31.13 -8.66 27.90
C THR A 617 31.50 -9.55 29.09
N GLU A 618 30.67 -10.51 29.45
CA GLU A 618 30.88 -11.41 30.61
C GLU A 618 31.90 -12.53 30.32
N LEU A 619 31.91 -13.13 29.11
CA LEU A 619 32.93 -14.12 28.74
C LEU A 619 34.28 -13.49 28.41
N ASP A 620 34.33 -12.24 27.95
CA ASP A 620 35.61 -11.55 27.77
C ASP A 620 36.16 -11.11 29.14
N ALA A 621 35.29 -10.73 30.08
CA ALA A 621 35.66 -10.51 31.48
C ALA A 621 36.08 -11.80 32.21
N LEU A 622 35.36 -12.91 32.01
CA LEU A 622 35.70 -14.24 32.54
C LEU A 622 36.91 -14.85 31.83
N GLY A 623 37.08 -14.56 30.54
CA GLY A 623 38.23 -14.96 29.74
C GLY A 623 39.49 -14.22 30.17
N ALA A 624 39.40 -12.92 30.46
CA ALA A 624 40.47 -12.12 31.03
C ALA A 624 40.87 -12.59 32.44
N THR A 625 39.89 -12.98 33.27
CA THR A 625 40.17 -13.56 34.61
C THR A 625 40.70 -14.99 34.54
N ALA A 626 40.19 -15.83 33.62
CA ALA A 626 40.67 -17.20 33.43
C ALA A 626 42.05 -17.28 32.77
N ARG A 627 42.42 -16.30 31.93
CA ARG A 627 43.79 -16.15 31.39
C ARG A 627 44.75 -15.50 32.40
N GLY A 628 44.26 -15.06 33.55
CA GLY A 628 45.08 -14.44 34.59
C GLY A 628 45.69 -13.09 34.18
N GLU A 629 45.11 -12.39 33.20
CA GLU A 629 45.60 -11.09 32.71
C GLU A 629 45.19 -9.97 33.66
N GLY A 630 45.72 -10.03 34.88
CA GLY A 630 45.81 -8.89 35.78
C GLY A 630 47.11 -8.14 35.51
N LYS A 631 46.99 -6.90 35.02
CA LYS A 631 48.05 -5.86 34.97
C LYS A 631 49.45 -6.31 34.50
N GLY A 632 49.72 -6.12 33.22
CA GLY A 632 51.05 -5.76 32.73
C GLY A 632 51.69 -6.71 31.72
N THR A 633 52.23 -6.09 30.67
CA THR A 633 53.37 -6.53 29.82
C THR A 633 53.20 -7.68 28.81
N HIS A 634 52.99 -7.25 27.56
CA HIS A 634 53.76 -7.58 26.34
C HIS A 634 53.46 -8.83 25.48
N PRO A 635 53.81 -8.78 24.17
CA PRO A 635 52.96 -9.21 23.06
C PRO A 635 53.47 -10.49 22.39
N TYR A 636 52.79 -10.92 21.33
CA TYR A 636 53.03 -12.13 20.51
C TYR A 636 52.48 -13.44 21.09
N ALA A 637 51.27 -13.79 20.66
CA ALA A 637 50.86 -15.18 20.50
C ALA A 637 50.00 -15.32 19.24
N GLY A 638 50.50 -16.10 18.29
CA GLY A 638 50.02 -16.22 16.94
C GLY A 638 48.64 -16.87 16.80
N SER A 639 47.94 -16.40 15.76
CA SER A 639 46.71 -16.93 15.22
C SER A 639 46.80 -18.44 14.96
N ARG A 640 45.86 -19.22 15.52
CA ARG A 640 45.52 -20.55 15.01
C ARG A 640 44.04 -20.61 14.67
N SER A 641 43.81 -20.80 13.37
CA SER A 641 42.72 -21.57 12.75
C SER A 641 41.31 -21.00 12.82
N ARG A 642 40.96 -20.18 11.83
CA ARG A 642 39.61 -20.20 11.24
C ARG A 642 39.76 -20.23 9.71
N ILE A 643 39.34 -21.37 9.16
CA ILE A 643 39.37 -21.70 7.73
C ILE A 643 38.48 -20.71 6.97
N ASP A 644 39.04 -20.24 5.85
CA ASP A 644 38.46 -19.34 4.86
C ASP A 644 37.20 -19.92 4.20
N ASP A 645 36.25 -19.03 3.91
CA ASP A 645 35.34 -19.17 2.77
C ASP A 645 35.58 -17.92 1.91
N GLU A 646 36.10 -18.15 0.69
CA GLU A 646 36.31 -17.16 -0.36
C GLU A 646 34.97 -16.56 -0.80
N ASP A 647 34.89 -15.22 -0.81
CA ASP A 647 34.08 -14.36 -1.70
C ASP A 647 33.87 -12.98 -1.04
N ASP A 648 34.87 -12.08 -1.05
CA ASP A 648 34.66 -10.63 -0.89
C ASP A 648 35.97 -9.83 -1.14
N TYR A 649 36.27 -9.55 -2.42
CA TYR A 649 37.44 -8.77 -2.90
C TYR A 649 37.47 -7.28 -2.46
N ALA A 650 36.56 -6.83 -1.61
CA ALA A 650 36.45 -5.43 -1.19
C ALA A 650 36.91 -5.16 0.25
N SER A 651 37.39 -6.17 0.98
CA SER A 651 37.58 -6.09 2.44
C SER A 651 39.03 -5.96 2.92
N GLU A 652 40.03 -6.01 2.03
CA GLU A 652 41.44 -5.88 2.41
C GLU A 652 41.91 -4.43 2.58
N GLU A 653 41.47 -3.50 1.71
CA GLU A 653 41.85 -2.08 1.79
C GLU A 653 41.36 -1.41 3.08
N GLN A 654 40.20 -1.82 3.58
CA GLN A 654 39.59 -1.24 4.78
C GLN A 654 40.22 -1.79 6.07
N ARG A 655 40.82 -2.99 6.03
CA ARG A 655 41.59 -3.56 7.14
C ARG A 655 42.98 -2.95 7.26
N GLN A 656 43.61 -2.55 6.16
CA GLN A 656 44.93 -1.91 6.19
C GLN A 656 44.86 -0.44 6.63
N MET A 657 43.78 0.29 6.35
CA MET A 657 43.64 1.68 6.82
C MET A 657 43.37 1.79 8.33
N ALA A 658 42.64 0.84 8.93
CA ALA A 658 42.37 0.83 10.37
C ALA A 658 43.61 0.58 11.24
N ALA A 659 44.65 -0.08 10.69
CA ALA A 659 45.90 -0.33 11.40
C ALA A 659 46.84 0.89 11.45
N LYS A 660 46.57 1.94 10.66
CA LYS A 660 47.49 3.08 10.48
C LYS A 660 47.18 4.31 11.35
N GLU A 661 45.98 4.39 11.94
CA GLU A 661 45.54 5.54 12.75
C GLU A 661 45.62 5.33 14.29
N GLY A 662 46.14 4.18 14.75
CA GLY A 662 46.13 3.80 16.18
C GLY A 662 47.28 4.31 17.05
N GLY A 663 48.10 5.25 16.60
CA GLY A 663 49.26 5.71 17.36
C GLY A 663 49.25 7.22 17.58
N PHE A 664 48.62 7.73 18.63
CA PHE A 664 48.98 8.99 19.31
C PHE A 664 48.12 9.24 20.56
N GLY A 665 48.75 9.40 21.73
CA GLY A 665 48.24 10.20 22.86
C GLY A 665 47.98 9.48 24.19
N ASP A 666 49.01 9.27 25.00
CA ASP A 666 48.91 8.96 26.43
C ASP A 666 48.74 10.25 27.26
N HIS A 667 47.68 10.35 28.07
CA HIS A 667 47.57 11.32 29.16
C HIS A 667 47.09 10.67 30.45
N TYR A 668 47.94 10.72 31.48
CA TYR A 668 47.74 10.27 32.85
C TYR A 668 46.80 11.18 33.65
N ALA A 669 45.98 10.60 34.53
CA ALA A 669 45.34 11.29 35.66
C ALA A 669 45.56 10.48 36.97
N PRO A 670 45.93 11.12 38.10
CA PRO A 670 46.27 10.41 39.35
C PRO A 670 45.06 10.16 40.26
N LEU A 671 45.13 9.07 41.04
CA LEU A 671 44.18 8.66 42.08
C LEU A 671 44.41 9.43 43.41
N PRO A 672 43.38 9.60 44.27
CA PRO A 672 43.52 10.24 45.57
C PRO A 672 44.12 9.29 46.65
N PRO A 673 44.75 9.83 47.73
CA PRO A 673 45.54 9.04 48.67
C PRO A 673 44.70 8.39 49.79
N ARG A 674 45.19 7.24 50.25
CA ARG A 674 44.63 6.38 51.31
C ARG A 674 45.28 6.74 52.65
N SER A 675 44.49 6.98 53.69
CA SER A 675 44.96 7.20 55.07
C SER A 675 45.06 5.88 55.87
N GLN A 676 46.15 5.75 56.64
CA GLN A 676 46.44 4.67 57.60
C GLN A 676 46.02 5.04 59.04
N GLY A 677 45.80 4.01 59.87
CA GLY A 677 45.82 4.03 61.34
C GLY A 677 45.09 2.80 61.93
N ASN A 678 45.79 1.70 62.22
CA ASN A 678 46.11 1.13 63.56
C ASN A 678 44.91 0.93 64.49
N ASP A 679 44.69 -0.15 65.24
CA ASP A 679 45.48 -1.31 65.71
C ASP A 679 44.50 -2.39 66.20
N GLY A 680 44.94 -3.65 66.33
CA GLY A 680 44.37 -4.54 67.36
C GLY A 680 43.91 -5.94 66.94
N ASN A 681 44.88 -6.82 66.73
CA ASN A 681 44.98 -8.16 67.30
C ASN A 681 44.08 -9.36 66.85
N ILE A 682 44.82 -10.42 66.48
CA ILE A 682 44.58 -11.87 66.64
C ILE A 682 43.81 -12.61 65.52
N SER A 683 44.59 -13.25 64.65
CA SER A 683 44.22 -14.50 63.94
C SER A 683 44.35 -15.70 64.92
N PRO A 684 43.67 -16.85 64.70
CA PRO A 684 44.18 -17.80 63.71
C PRO A 684 43.13 -18.48 62.81
N ALA A 685 43.71 -19.11 61.79
CA ALA A 685 43.20 -19.86 60.65
C ALA A 685 42.20 -21.01 60.94
N PRO A 686 41.59 -21.61 59.88
CA PRO A 686 40.30 -22.31 59.92
C PRO A 686 40.44 -23.84 60.04
N PRO A 687 39.33 -24.60 60.18
CA PRO A 687 39.32 -26.01 59.85
C PRO A 687 38.38 -26.34 58.69
N SER A 688 38.94 -27.12 57.76
CA SER A 688 38.24 -27.93 56.77
C SER A 688 37.75 -29.27 57.36
N PHE A 689 36.97 -29.99 56.54
CA PHE A 689 36.81 -31.45 56.46
C PHE A 689 35.56 -32.11 57.11
N TYR A 690 34.66 -32.56 56.20
CA TYR A 690 33.91 -33.82 56.10
C TYR A 690 33.04 -34.39 57.24
N ASP A 691 31.90 -34.92 56.76
CA ASP A 691 31.24 -36.20 57.09
C ASP A 691 29.87 -36.23 57.82
N ARG A 692 28.86 -36.62 57.02
CA ARG A 692 27.95 -37.77 57.18
C ARG A 692 27.11 -37.95 58.47
N ARG A 693 25.79 -37.95 58.27
CA ARG A 693 24.81 -39.08 58.40
C ARG A 693 23.49 -38.66 59.05
N SER A 694 22.41 -38.95 58.33
CA SER A 694 21.02 -38.92 58.76
C SER A 694 20.70 -39.96 59.85
N PRO A 695 19.54 -39.83 60.51
CA PRO A 695 18.56 -40.91 60.49
C PRO A 695 17.12 -40.44 60.16
N ALA A 696 16.34 -41.36 59.58
CA ALA A 696 14.89 -41.33 59.36
C ALA A 696 14.21 -42.30 60.37
N PRO A 697 12.91 -42.68 60.23
CA PRO A 697 11.66 -41.91 60.20
C PRO A 697 10.63 -42.46 61.22
N GLU A 698 9.45 -41.84 61.39
CA GLU A 698 8.30 -42.51 62.04
C GLU A 698 6.96 -42.11 61.39
N TYR A 699 6.08 -43.11 61.25
CA TYR A 699 4.84 -43.12 60.47
C TYR A 699 3.64 -43.38 61.40
N SER A 700 2.56 -42.62 61.29
CA SER A 700 1.21 -43.08 61.69
C SER A 700 0.09 -42.37 60.91
N GLN A 701 -0.83 -43.19 60.39
CA GLN A 701 -2.14 -42.88 59.76
C GLN A 701 -3.24 -43.33 60.77
N PRO A 702 -4.59 -43.14 60.56
CA PRO A 702 -5.36 -42.69 59.38
C PRO A 702 -6.57 -41.74 59.69
N GLY A 703 -7.34 -41.34 58.66
CA GLY A 703 -8.81 -41.10 58.82
C GLY A 703 -9.45 -39.82 58.24
N ASN A 704 -9.89 -39.90 56.97
CA ASN A 704 -10.99 -39.20 56.27
C ASN A 704 -11.93 -38.22 57.03
N ASN A 705 -12.18 -37.01 56.49
CA ASN A 705 -13.39 -36.69 55.69
C ASN A 705 -13.36 -35.29 55.02
N HIS A 706 -14.13 -35.18 53.93
CA HIS A 706 -14.18 -34.11 52.92
C HIS A 706 -14.75 -32.75 53.38
N ASN A 707 -14.25 -31.62 52.85
CA ASN A 707 -14.84 -30.91 51.69
C ASN A 707 -13.96 -29.72 51.25
N GLY A 708 -13.60 -29.67 49.96
CA GLY A 708 -12.58 -28.79 49.41
C GLY A 708 -13.11 -27.67 48.52
N GLY A 709 -12.25 -26.69 48.27
CA GLY A 709 -12.43 -25.73 47.18
C GLY A 709 -11.54 -24.50 47.26
N GLN A 710 -10.22 -24.62 47.01
CA GLN A 710 -9.43 -23.55 46.36
C GLN A 710 -7.98 -23.95 46.03
N TYR A 711 -7.50 -23.43 44.89
CA TYR A 711 -6.12 -23.34 44.37
C TYR A 711 -5.44 -24.61 43.84
N HIS A 712 -5.30 -24.68 42.51
CA HIS A 712 -4.25 -25.47 41.86
C HIS A 712 -3.16 -24.56 41.27
N GLN A 713 -1.99 -24.63 41.90
CA GLN A 713 -0.68 -24.37 41.31
C GLN A 713 -0.45 -25.31 40.12
N ALA A 714 0.03 -24.77 38.99
CA ALA A 714 0.58 -25.57 37.90
C ALA A 714 2.10 -25.59 38.00
N ASN A 715 2.61 -26.81 38.10
CA ASN A 715 3.98 -27.24 38.33
C ASN A 715 4.85 -27.03 37.08
N ASN A 716 6.03 -26.44 37.26
CA ASN A 716 7.06 -26.28 36.22
C ASN A 716 7.92 -27.55 36.19
N SER A 717 7.83 -28.37 35.14
CA SER A 717 8.78 -29.45 34.89
C SER A 717 9.86 -29.00 33.91
N SER A 718 11.12 -29.13 34.33
CA SER A 718 12.33 -28.81 33.55
C SER A 718 12.57 -29.81 32.40
N PRO A 719 12.97 -29.36 31.20
CA PRO A 719 13.16 -30.21 30.04
C PRO A 719 14.61 -30.69 29.91
N TRP A 720 15.05 -31.62 30.77
CA TRP A 720 16.27 -32.41 30.56
C TRP A 720 16.07 -33.82 31.10
N GLN A 721 15.16 -34.57 30.50
CA GLN A 721 15.10 -36.03 30.62
C GLN A 721 14.10 -36.57 29.61
N ARG A 722 14.61 -37.00 28.46
CA ARG A 722 14.06 -38.13 27.69
C ARG A 722 15.10 -38.57 26.67
N GLY A 723 15.90 -39.53 27.10
CA GLY A 723 16.78 -40.32 26.24
C GLY A 723 15.99 -41.34 25.42
N ALA A 724 16.68 -41.87 24.41
CA ALA A 724 16.23 -42.85 23.44
C ALA A 724 15.78 -44.19 24.06
N GLY A 725 14.90 -44.89 23.34
CA GLY A 725 14.57 -46.30 23.56
C GLY A 725 13.61 -46.80 22.48
N TYR A 726 14.10 -47.70 21.63
CA TYR A 726 13.32 -48.59 20.77
C TYR A 726 12.47 -49.53 21.62
N GLU A 727 11.31 -49.97 21.13
CA GLU A 727 10.92 -51.39 20.97
C GLU A 727 9.42 -51.53 20.57
N HIS A 728 9.23 -52.36 19.52
CA HIS A 728 8.03 -53.02 18.97
C HIS A 728 6.83 -52.20 18.46
#